data_AF-Q0CEE1-F1
#
_entry.id   AF-Q0CEE1-F1
#
_cell.length_a   1.000
_cell.length_b   1.000
_cell.length_c   1.000
_cell.angle_alpha   90.00
_cell.angle_beta   90.00
_cell.angle_gamma   90.00
#
_symmetry.space_group_name_H-M   'P 1'
#
loop_
_entity.id
_entity.type
_entity.pdbx_description
1 polymer ?
#
loop_
_entity_poly.entity_id
_entity_poly.type
_entity_poly.pdbx_seq_one_letter_code
_entity_poly.pdbx_strand_id
1 'polypeptide(L)'
;MRSLTVLSTATLLALATVPGAAIDDSTIDPQQQKEAFNTTEIPRAPLPWGMVNFLHTTDTHGWLDGHANVPSWGADWGDFVSFVMHMKDKALKKKVDLLLIDSGDFHDGGGLSDSTSPKGAVSDSIFENVDYDIVTIGNHGVRTGAEALNIHHNLSRVYGDRFLTSNVDVNANGILEPIGKRYRAFQTRNGLRVVAFGVTVNDPVLRDLRNTEVYSAGWIFQQTWFEEAMRKDADLYLLVGHAPTYASCLDPEKDNPLVCLRDRIRNSTDKPIQLFGGHAHHRNFTCYDERSSGIESGKYCDTVGWVALNNVSSPAWSGAKALTGDEPRPSKSCPVNSQGNIKNIPYLLDRRYLDWNRVTFSYHTVNLEGDADNPSVPASFDTPLGRKVTDDINKARHLLNLTHFLGCAKEEYCFNCKKVGQDGNIYELLKDALADTVVKKERAHLARVVLSNDGTIRDNIYQGPFMTGDAYAVVPFPNHFQYIANMSCHYFRKMTSSLQAKQGVSCIDDGDENKLPVIDENDHGSRPESHLELRRMFGGRKFQLAASSYKHAQQKEEQKQHSPGYTTHDALGDDGDDTLHSPVIENERYMKLFWANASFPNASHYPPSFDVVFTNYLKKRILDALNKTGAPYTDDDVADYLPRDYTSREVLVDYTARNWGQDRENCPIRRPGDR
;
A
#
# COMPACT_ATOMS: atom_id res chain seq x y z
N MET A 1 -31.42 13.45 -33.25
CA MET A 1 -31.33 14.93 -33.38
C MET A 1 -30.59 15.45 -32.15
N ARG A 2 -29.45 16.10 -32.38
CA ARG A 2 -28.56 16.64 -31.35
C ARG A 2 -29.20 17.89 -30.73
N SER A 3 -29.05 18.08 -29.42
CA SER A 3 -29.01 19.41 -28.82
C SER A 3 -27.98 19.42 -27.71
N LEU A 4 -26.98 20.26 -27.93
CA LEU A 4 -25.91 20.63 -27.02
C LEU A 4 -26.46 21.55 -25.93
N THR A 5 -25.94 21.42 -24.71
CA THR A 5 -25.72 22.56 -23.80
C THR A 5 -24.54 22.21 -22.88
N VAL A 6 -23.35 22.72 -23.24
CA VAL A 6 -22.56 23.72 -22.49
C VAL A 6 -21.96 23.18 -21.18
N LEU A 7 -20.76 22.59 -21.29
CA LEU A 7 -19.78 22.56 -20.19
C LEU A 7 -18.99 23.88 -20.23
N SER A 8 -18.96 24.57 -19.09
CA SER A 8 -18.20 25.80 -18.90
C SER A 8 -16.70 25.50 -18.98
N THR A 9 -16.06 26.10 -19.99
CA THR A 9 -14.62 26.10 -20.23
C THR A 9 -14.07 27.46 -19.81
N ALA A 10 -13.33 27.50 -18.70
CA ALA A 10 -12.42 28.57 -18.30
C ALA A 10 -11.57 27.94 -17.19
N THR A 11 -10.28 27.65 -17.32
CA THR A 11 -9.19 28.48 -17.83
C THR A 11 -8.02 27.57 -18.24
N LEU A 12 -7.73 27.49 -19.54
CA LEU A 12 -6.46 26.98 -20.07
C LEU A 12 -6.17 27.76 -21.35
N LEU A 13 -5.52 28.90 -21.21
CA LEU A 13 -5.02 29.69 -22.34
C LEU A 13 -3.85 30.56 -21.88
N ALA A 14 -2.65 29.98 -21.95
CA ALA A 14 -1.40 30.66 -22.28
C ALA A 14 -0.28 29.59 -22.42
N LEU A 15 -0.32 28.79 -23.48
CA LEU A 15 0.85 28.02 -23.93
C LEU A 15 1.43 28.74 -25.14
N ALA A 16 2.64 29.30 -24.96
CA ALA A 16 3.44 29.78 -26.07
C ALA A 16 3.81 28.58 -26.96
N THR A 17 3.57 28.74 -28.26
CA THR A 17 3.93 27.77 -29.29
C THR A 17 5.45 27.65 -29.38
N VAL A 18 6.00 26.49 -28.98
CA VAL A 18 7.36 26.09 -29.32
C VAL A 18 7.30 25.39 -30.70
N PRO A 19 8.19 25.71 -31.67
CA PRO A 19 8.16 25.07 -32.98
C PRO A 19 8.53 23.58 -32.87
N GLY A 20 7.74 22.73 -33.52
CA GLY A 20 7.93 21.29 -33.51
C GLY A 20 9.22 20.85 -34.21
N ALA A 21 10.01 20.05 -33.52
CA ALA A 21 10.92 19.12 -34.16
C ALA A 21 10.10 17.89 -34.58
N ALA A 22 10.13 17.57 -35.87
CA ALA A 22 9.59 16.33 -36.39
C ALA A 22 10.38 15.16 -35.78
N ILE A 23 9.71 14.35 -34.96
CA ILE A 23 10.23 13.07 -34.49
C ILE A 23 9.82 12.03 -35.54
N ASP A 24 10.80 11.35 -36.09
CA ASP A 24 10.65 10.23 -37.02
C ASP A 24 9.87 9.09 -36.32
N ASP A 25 8.65 8.82 -36.81
CA ASP A 25 7.65 7.92 -36.22
C ASP A 25 7.75 6.49 -36.79
N SER A 26 8.96 5.93 -36.89
CA SER A 26 9.16 4.62 -37.51
C SER A 26 9.94 3.59 -36.68
N THR A 27 10.30 3.90 -35.43
CA THR A 27 10.83 2.94 -34.46
C THR A 27 9.97 2.92 -33.19
N ILE A 28 9.21 1.84 -32.98
CA ILE A 28 8.40 1.64 -31.78
C ILE A 28 9.34 1.12 -30.67
N ASP A 29 9.84 2.02 -29.82
CA ASP A 29 10.56 1.63 -28.60
C ASP A 29 9.58 1.14 -27.52
N PRO A 30 9.95 0.12 -26.71
CA PRO A 30 9.13 -0.34 -25.60
C PRO A 30 8.85 0.80 -24.60
N GLN A 31 7.59 1.07 -24.27
CA GLN A 31 7.22 2.18 -23.37
C GLN A 31 6.99 1.70 -21.93
N GLN A 32 8.00 1.90 -21.08
CA GLN A 32 7.81 2.10 -19.63
C GLN A 32 8.27 3.54 -19.30
N GLN A 33 8.12 4.00 -18.06
CA GLN A 33 8.79 5.25 -17.66
C GLN A 33 10.28 5.15 -18.00
N LYS A 34 10.84 6.14 -18.72
CA LYS A 34 12.19 6.04 -19.33
C LYS A 34 13.31 5.70 -18.35
N GLU A 35 13.11 6.06 -17.09
CA GLU A 35 14.06 5.86 -15.99
C GLU A 35 13.96 4.44 -15.39
N ALA A 36 12.90 3.69 -15.68
CA ALA A 36 12.66 2.37 -15.11
C ALA A 36 13.56 1.30 -15.72
N PHE A 37 13.95 0.33 -14.90
CA PHE A 37 14.74 -0.82 -15.31
C PHE A 37 13.87 -2.00 -15.69
N ASN A 38 14.38 -2.79 -16.65
CA ASN A 38 13.83 -4.10 -16.92
C ASN A 38 14.25 -5.09 -15.82
N THR A 39 13.31 -5.89 -15.34
CA THR A 39 13.64 -7.08 -14.57
C THR A 39 14.32 -8.12 -15.47
N THR A 40 15.16 -8.96 -14.87
CA THR A 40 15.75 -10.13 -15.50
C THR A 40 15.19 -11.44 -14.95
N GLU A 41 14.45 -11.39 -13.84
CA GLU A 41 13.81 -12.60 -13.30
C GLU A 41 12.55 -12.92 -14.11
N ILE A 42 12.36 -14.20 -14.40
CA ILE A 42 11.22 -14.72 -15.17
C ILE A 42 10.32 -15.50 -14.20
N PRO A 43 8.98 -15.41 -14.38
CA PRO A 43 8.05 -16.28 -13.66
C PRO A 43 8.41 -17.77 -13.71
N ARG A 44 8.20 -18.46 -12.60
CA ARG A 44 8.58 -19.88 -12.43
C ARG A 44 7.65 -20.86 -13.12
N ALA A 45 6.41 -20.47 -13.40
CA ALA A 45 5.42 -21.31 -14.07
C ALA A 45 4.22 -20.50 -14.60
N PRO A 46 3.47 -21.01 -15.60
CA PRO A 46 2.21 -20.40 -16.03
C PRO A 46 1.14 -20.38 -14.93
N LEU A 47 0.27 -19.37 -14.97
CA LEU A 47 -0.88 -19.28 -14.07
C LEU A 47 -1.83 -20.48 -14.21
N PRO A 48 -2.29 -21.08 -13.09
CA PRO A 48 -3.39 -22.05 -13.14
C PRO A 48 -4.71 -21.35 -13.42
N TRP A 49 -5.43 -21.81 -14.44
CA TRP A 49 -6.74 -21.27 -14.81
C TRP A 49 -7.88 -22.15 -14.29
N GLY A 50 -8.85 -21.51 -13.63
CA GLY A 50 -10.07 -22.12 -13.13
C GLY A 50 -11.28 -21.76 -13.97
N MET A 51 -12.45 -22.23 -13.51
CA MET A 51 -13.75 -21.83 -14.05
C MET A 51 -13.97 -20.32 -13.89
N VAL A 52 -13.55 -19.77 -12.74
CA VAL A 52 -13.66 -18.35 -12.39
C VAL A 52 -12.30 -17.91 -11.87
N ASN A 53 -11.81 -16.78 -12.36
CA ASN A 53 -10.47 -16.28 -12.08
C ASN A 53 -10.54 -14.82 -11.63
N PHE A 54 -9.55 -14.38 -10.90
CA PHE A 54 -9.49 -13.03 -10.34
C PHE A 54 -8.10 -12.45 -10.50
N LEU A 55 -8.05 -11.20 -10.97
CA LEU A 55 -6.91 -10.32 -10.77
C LEU A 55 -7.27 -9.33 -9.65
N HIS A 56 -6.35 -9.12 -8.72
CA HIS A 56 -6.59 -8.31 -7.54
C HIS A 56 -5.46 -7.32 -7.29
N THR A 57 -5.82 -6.07 -7.07
CA THR A 57 -4.94 -5.00 -6.62
C THR A 57 -5.46 -4.40 -5.31
N THR A 58 -4.56 -3.83 -4.51
CA THR A 58 -4.92 -3.14 -3.27
C THR A 58 -3.78 -2.21 -2.89
N ASP A 59 -4.08 -1.19 -2.08
CA ASP A 59 -3.06 -0.34 -1.46
C ASP A 59 -2.10 0.27 -2.50
N THR A 60 -2.61 0.66 -3.68
CA THR A 60 -1.80 1.22 -4.76
C THR A 60 -1.13 2.54 -4.35
N HIS A 61 -1.77 3.32 -3.48
CA HIS A 61 -1.26 4.55 -2.89
C HIS A 61 -0.63 5.53 -3.92
N GLY A 62 -1.16 5.56 -5.14
CA GLY A 62 -0.73 6.50 -6.18
C GLY A 62 0.54 6.12 -6.95
N TRP A 63 1.08 4.91 -6.77
CA TRP A 63 2.25 4.37 -7.48
C TRP A 63 1.94 3.97 -8.94
N LEU A 64 1.20 4.80 -9.66
CA LEU A 64 0.73 4.51 -11.02
C LEU A 64 1.85 4.70 -12.06
N ASP A 65 2.96 5.33 -11.69
CA ASP A 65 4.16 5.52 -12.49
C ASP A 65 5.24 4.44 -12.28
N GLY A 66 4.98 3.45 -11.42
CA GLY A 66 5.89 2.33 -11.17
C GLY A 66 7.13 2.69 -10.36
N HIS A 67 7.92 1.66 -10.02
CA HIS A 67 9.15 1.81 -9.23
C HIS A 67 10.37 1.94 -10.13
N ALA A 68 10.72 3.15 -10.55
CA ALA A 68 11.83 3.37 -11.47
C ALA A 68 13.14 2.71 -11.01
N ASN A 69 13.42 2.72 -9.71
CA ASN A 69 14.66 2.19 -9.12
C ASN A 69 14.54 0.76 -8.58
N VAL A 70 13.38 0.10 -8.70
CA VAL A 70 13.18 -1.30 -8.29
C VAL A 70 12.81 -2.15 -9.49
N PRO A 71 13.77 -2.87 -10.09
CA PRO A 71 13.54 -3.53 -11.39
C PRO A 71 12.43 -4.57 -11.35
N SER A 72 12.23 -5.25 -10.21
CA SER A 72 11.15 -6.21 -10.01
C SER A 72 9.75 -5.57 -10.11
N TRP A 73 9.62 -4.24 -9.93
CA TRP A 73 8.35 -3.51 -9.85
C TRP A 73 8.28 -2.28 -10.79
N GLY A 74 9.06 -2.31 -11.89
CA GLY A 74 9.25 -1.15 -12.77
C GLY A 74 8.12 -0.85 -13.77
N ALA A 75 7.08 -1.69 -13.87
CA ALA A 75 5.96 -1.42 -14.78
C ALA A 75 5.11 -0.25 -14.30
N ASP A 76 4.55 0.53 -15.22
CA ASP A 76 3.58 1.57 -14.88
C ASP A 76 2.13 1.11 -15.08
N TRP A 77 1.15 1.98 -14.80
CA TRP A 77 -0.26 1.63 -14.93
C TRP A 77 -0.67 1.35 -16.38
N GLY A 78 0.02 1.92 -17.37
CA GLY A 78 -0.23 1.66 -18.80
C GLY A 78 0.21 0.25 -19.21
N ASP A 79 1.31 -0.24 -18.65
CA ASP A 79 1.72 -1.64 -18.76
C ASP A 79 0.66 -2.58 -18.16
N PHE A 80 0.15 -2.24 -16.97
CA PHE A 80 -0.90 -3.02 -16.32
C PHE A 80 -2.22 -3.01 -17.11
N VAL A 81 -2.58 -1.88 -17.75
CA VAL A 81 -3.72 -1.80 -18.67
C VAL A 81 -3.54 -2.77 -19.84
N SER A 82 -2.36 -2.81 -20.47
CA SER A 82 -2.07 -3.75 -21.55
C SER A 82 -2.16 -5.20 -21.07
N PHE A 83 -1.56 -5.51 -19.90
CA PHE A 83 -1.65 -6.82 -19.26
C PHE A 83 -3.09 -7.27 -19.06
N VAL A 84 -3.93 -6.42 -18.47
CA VAL A 84 -5.35 -6.69 -18.21
C VAL A 84 -6.11 -6.97 -19.50
N MET A 85 -5.89 -6.17 -20.56
CA MET A 85 -6.55 -6.38 -21.84
C MET A 85 -6.25 -7.76 -22.43
N HIS A 86 -4.99 -8.19 -22.39
CA HIS A 86 -4.60 -9.51 -22.86
C HIS A 86 -5.12 -10.64 -21.97
N MET A 87 -5.11 -10.46 -20.65
CA MET A 87 -5.67 -11.44 -19.70
C MET A 87 -7.17 -11.65 -19.91
N LYS A 88 -7.92 -10.56 -20.16
CA LYS A 88 -9.34 -10.64 -20.52
C LYS A 88 -9.53 -11.40 -21.84
N ASP A 89 -8.76 -11.09 -22.90
CA ASP A 89 -8.82 -11.81 -24.17
C ASP A 89 -8.50 -13.32 -24.02
N LYS A 90 -7.50 -13.68 -23.20
CA LYS A 90 -7.22 -15.09 -22.87
C LYS A 90 -8.40 -15.75 -22.16
N ALA A 91 -9.03 -15.10 -21.19
CA ALA A 91 -10.22 -15.63 -20.52
C ALA A 91 -11.38 -15.86 -21.52
N LEU A 92 -11.58 -14.94 -22.47
CA LEU A 92 -12.60 -15.08 -23.51
C LEU A 92 -12.35 -16.28 -24.42
N LYS A 93 -11.10 -16.47 -24.87
CA LYS A 93 -10.70 -17.62 -25.70
C LYS A 93 -10.87 -18.94 -24.96
N LYS A 94 -10.59 -18.95 -23.65
CA LYS A 94 -10.77 -20.10 -22.76
C LYS A 94 -12.23 -20.37 -22.37
N LYS A 95 -13.14 -19.42 -22.63
CA LYS A 95 -14.55 -19.45 -22.19
C LYS A 95 -14.67 -19.65 -20.67
N VAL A 96 -13.83 -18.94 -19.92
CA VAL A 96 -13.87 -18.87 -18.45
C VAL A 96 -14.14 -17.43 -18.03
N ASP A 97 -14.53 -17.22 -16.77
CA ASP A 97 -14.69 -15.87 -16.24
C ASP A 97 -13.36 -15.37 -15.64
N LEU A 98 -13.09 -14.08 -15.84
CA LEU A 98 -12.03 -13.33 -15.18
C LEU A 98 -12.64 -12.04 -14.64
N LEU A 99 -12.55 -11.83 -13.33
CA LEU A 99 -13.05 -10.64 -12.65
C LEU A 99 -11.87 -9.83 -12.08
N LEU A 100 -11.91 -8.52 -12.25
CA LEU A 100 -10.89 -7.61 -11.73
C LEU A 100 -11.40 -6.92 -10.47
N ILE A 101 -10.61 -6.97 -9.40
CA ILE A 101 -10.98 -6.49 -8.08
C ILE A 101 -9.94 -5.51 -7.55
N ASP A 102 -10.38 -4.40 -6.97
CA ASP A 102 -9.50 -3.49 -6.22
C ASP A 102 -10.02 -3.23 -4.80
N SER A 103 -9.14 -3.34 -3.81
CA SER A 103 -9.46 -3.20 -2.37
C SER A 103 -9.15 -1.83 -1.77
N GLY A 104 -8.97 -0.77 -2.56
CA GLY A 104 -8.90 0.62 -2.10
C GLY A 104 -7.51 1.11 -1.68
N ASP A 105 -7.47 2.33 -1.12
CA ASP A 105 -6.29 3.15 -0.84
C ASP A 105 -5.51 3.56 -2.11
N PHE A 106 -6.09 4.52 -2.85
CA PHE A 106 -5.58 5.00 -4.14
C PHE A 106 -4.51 6.10 -4.06
N HIS A 107 -4.31 6.72 -2.89
CA HIS A 107 -3.43 7.88 -2.68
C HIS A 107 -2.74 7.83 -1.30
N ASP A 108 -2.02 8.87 -0.89
CA ASP A 108 -1.15 8.94 0.30
C ASP A 108 0.05 7.96 0.24
N GLY A 109 0.89 8.14 -0.76
CA GLY A 109 2.09 7.35 -0.97
C GLY A 109 2.82 7.60 -2.28
N GLY A 110 2.30 8.44 -3.17
CA GLY A 110 2.89 8.71 -4.47
C GLY A 110 2.59 10.11 -4.98
N GLY A 111 3.60 10.77 -5.57
CA GLY A 111 3.53 12.16 -6.01
C GLY A 111 2.40 12.45 -7.01
N LEU A 112 2.05 11.48 -7.87
CA LEU A 112 0.94 11.62 -8.83
C LEU A 112 -0.40 11.88 -8.14
N SER A 113 -0.61 11.25 -6.99
CA SER A 113 -1.86 11.38 -6.23
C SER A 113 -1.81 12.54 -5.22
N ASP A 114 -0.64 12.79 -4.62
CA ASP A 114 -0.50 13.58 -3.40
C ASP A 114 -0.09 15.06 -3.60
N SER A 115 0.33 15.40 -4.82
CA SER A 115 0.69 16.77 -5.23
C SER A 115 -0.52 17.63 -5.61
N THR A 116 -1.73 17.06 -5.55
CA THR A 116 -2.99 17.73 -5.91
C THR A 116 -3.87 17.97 -4.68
N SER A 117 -4.81 18.90 -4.78
CA SER A 117 -5.80 19.18 -3.74
C SER A 117 -7.20 19.28 -4.37
N PRO A 118 -8.15 18.38 -4.03
CA PRO A 118 -7.97 17.21 -3.17
C PRO A 118 -6.98 16.19 -3.78
N LYS A 119 -6.43 15.31 -2.94
CA LYS A 119 -5.58 14.22 -3.43
C LYS A 119 -6.37 13.32 -4.37
N GLY A 120 -5.68 12.73 -5.35
CA GLY A 120 -6.31 11.90 -6.36
C GLY A 120 -6.81 12.64 -7.60
N ALA A 121 -6.92 13.98 -7.56
CA ALA A 121 -7.59 14.75 -8.62
C ALA A 121 -7.00 14.55 -10.04
N VAL A 122 -5.72 14.17 -10.14
CA VAL A 122 -5.07 13.76 -11.41
C VAL A 122 -4.97 12.24 -11.51
N SER A 123 -4.46 11.56 -10.48
CA SER A 123 -4.20 10.12 -10.53
C SER A 123 -5.45 9.27 -10.73
N ASP A 124 -6.62 9.71 -10.28
CA ASP A 124 -7.89 8.99 -10.44
C ASP A 124 -8.23 8.81 -11.93
N SER A 125 -7.92 9.81 -12.76
CA SER A 125 -8.12 9.75 -14.22
C SER A 125 -7.16 8.80 -14.95
N ILE A 126 -6.03 8.47 -14.31
CA ILE A 126 -5.09 7.44 -14.78
C ILE A 126 -5.60 6.08 -14.31
N PHE A 127 -5.96 5.96 -13.03
CA PHE A 127 -6.47 4.75 -12.40
C PHE A 127 -7.69 4.17 -13.15
N GLU A 128 -8.64 5.03 -13.54
CA GLU A 128 -9.88 4.63 -14.20
C GLU A 128 -9.74 3.95 -15.57
N ASN A 129 -8.53 3.89 -16.14
CA ASN A 129 -8.28 3.20 -17.42
C ASN A 129 -8.25 1.66 -17.29
N VAL A 130 -8.33 1.12 -16.07
CA VAL A 130 -8.52 -0.31 -15.84
C VAL A 130 -10.00 -0.60 -15.61
N ASP A 131 -10.54 -1.50 -16.43
CA ASP A 131 -11.95 -1.89 -16.37
C ASP A 131 -12.20 -2.92 -15.24
N TYR A 132 -12.16 -2.45 -13.98
CA TYR A 132 -12.43 -3.27 -12.79
C TYR A 132 -13.90 -3.72 -12.72
N ASP A 133 -14.15 -4.94 -12.24
CA ASP A 133 -15.49 -5.47 -12.01
C ASP A 133 -16.06 -5.07 -10.66
N ILE A 134 -15.20 -4.94 -9.64
CA ILE A 134 -15.56 -4.48 -8.29
C ILE A 134 -14.40 -3.64 -7.72
N VAL A 135 -14.71 -2.48 -7.18
CA VAL A 135 -13.77 -1.59 -6.47
C VAL A 135 -14.41 -1.19 -5.15
N THR A 136 -13.64 -1.14 -4.06
CA THR A 136 -14.09 -0.55 -2.78
C THR A 136 -13.20 0.63 -2.39
N ILE A 137 -13.58 1.33 -1.32
CA ILE A 137 -12.81 2.45 -0.77
C ILE A 137 -11.89 2.00 0.35
N GLY A 138 -10.71 2.63 0.44
CA GLY A 138 -9.80 2.46 1.57
C GLY A 138 -9.95 3.54 2.64
N ASN A 139 -9.30 3.35 3.79
CA ASN A 139 -9.44 4.30 4.90
C ASN A 139 -8.79 5.65 4.57
N HIS A 140 -7.81 5.70 3.65
CA HIS A 140 -7.22 6.94 3.19
C HIS A 140 -8.22 7.80 2.39
N GLY A 141 -9.14 7.18 1.64
CA GLY A 141 -10.16 7.88 0.86
C GLY A 141 -11.25 8.59 1.68
N VAL A 142 -11.29 8.37 2.99
CA VAL A 142 -12.29 8.95 3.90
C VAL A 142 -11.69 9.84 4.99
N ARG A 143 -10.38 10.10 4.94
CA ARG A 143 -9.69 10.92 5.94
C ARG A 143 -10.22 12.35 5.96
N THR A 144 -10.46 12.94 4.80
CA THR A 144 -11.09 14.27 4.69
C THR A 144 -12.40 14.21 3.90
N GLY A 145 -13.33 15.12 4.19
CA GLY A 145 -14.54 15.28 3.37
C GLY A 145 -14.23 15.60 1.90
N ALA A 146 -13.16 16.34 1.63
CA ALA A 146 -12.77 16.70 0.26
C ALA A 146 -12.29 15.48 -0.56
N GLU A 147 -11.48 14.60 0.03
CA GLU A 147 -11.04 13.35 -0.60
C GLU A 147 -12.23 12.40 -0.82
N ALA A 148 -13.10 12.26 0.20
CA ALA A 148 -14.30 11.43 0.09
C ALA A 148 -15.27 11.93 -1.00
N LEU A 149 -15.49 13.24 -1.09
CA LEU A 149 -16.30 13.85 -2.15
C LEU A 149 -15.66 13.73 -3.52
N ASN A 150 -14.33 13.84 -3.64
CA ASN A 150 -13.61 13.60 -4.89
C ASN A 150 -13.86 12.18 -5.40
N ILE A 151 -13.69 11.17 -4.55
CA ILE A 151 -13.95 9.76 -4.90
C ILE A 151 -15.43 9.55 -5.25
N HIS A 152 -16.35 10.12 -4.47
CA HIS A 152 -17.78 10.01 -4.71
C HIS A 152 -18.22 10.61 -6.06
N HIS A 153 -17.71 11.79 -6.43
CA HIS A 153 -18.10 12.46 -7.67
C HIS A 153 -17.36 11.97 -8.91
N ASN A 154 -16.18 11.36 -8.74
CA ASN A 154 -15.31 10.88 -9.82
C ASN A 154 -15.30 9.34 -9.88
N LEU A 155 -14.37 8.67 -9.19
CA LEU A 155 -14.17 7.21 -9.29
C LEU A 155 -15.46 6.41 -9.10
N SER A 156 -16.26 6.73 -8.09
CA SER A 156 -17.52 6.02 -7.85
C SER A 156 -18.50 6.16 -9.02
N ARG A 157 -18.55 7.34 -9.66
CA ARG A 157 -19.38 7.58 -10.83
C ARG A 157 -18.91 6.81 -12.05
N VAL A 158 -17.59 6.68 -12.25
CA VAL A 158 -17.00 5.97 -13.38
C VAL A 158 -17.25 4.46 -13.28
N TYR A 159 -17.08 3.90 -12.09
CA TYR A 159 -17.32 2.48 -11.85
C TYR A 159 -18.80 2.15 -11.63
N GLY A 160 -19.63 3.12 -11.22
CA GLY A 160 -21.07 2.99 -11.14
C GLY A 160 -21.52 1.93 -10.14
N ASP A 161 -22.24 0.90 -10.60
CA ASP A 161 -22.68 -0.21 -9.75
C ASP A 161 -21.54 -1.12 -9.27
N ARG A 162 -20.32 -0.90 -9.78
CA ARG A 162 -19.10 -1.65 -9.45
C ARG A 162 -18.33 -1.06 -8.27
N PHE A 163 -18.57 0.20 -7.91
CA PHE A 163 -17.95 0.82 -6.75
C PHE A 163 -18.79 0.56 -5.50
N LEU A 164 -18.27 -0.24 -4.56
CA LEU A 164 -19.02 -0.74 -3.42
C LEU A 164 -18.56 -0.12 -2.11
N THR A 165 -19.50 0.41 -1.33
CA THR A 165 -19.27 0.94 0.02
C THR A 165 -20.45 0.58 0.95
N SER A 166 -20.50 -0.69 1.34
CA SER A 166 -21.46 -1.28 2.27
C SER A 166 -21.50 -0.59 3.63
N ASN A 167 -20.41 0.07 4.07
CA ASN A 167 -20.33 0.71 5.39
C ASN A 167 -19.76 2.13 5.39
N VAL A 168 -19.78 2.85 4.26
CA VAL A 168 -19.21 4.22 4.19
C VAL A 168 -20.16 5.20 3.55
N ASP A 169 -20.35 6.33 4.23
CA ASP A 169 -21.14 7.47 3.76
C ASP A 169 -20.31 8.75 3.78
N VAL A 170 -20.68 9.69 2.91
CA VAL A 170 -20.13 11.04 2.82
C VAL A 170 -21.26 12.06 2.91
N ASN A 171 -20.98 13.20 3.54
CA ASN A 171 -21.86 14.34 3.58
C ASN A 171 -21.77 15.10 2.25
N ALA A 172 -22.72 14.84 1.36
CA ALA A 172 -22.90 15.59 0.13
C ALA A 172 -24.02 16.62 0.34
N ASN A 173 -23.65 17.90 0.39
CA ASN A 173 -24.60 19.02 0.51
C ASN A 173 -25.53 18.96 1.73
N GLY A 174 -25.02 18.50 2.87
CA GLY A 174 -25.78 18.40 4.13
C GLY A 174 -26.53 17.08 4.32
N ILE A 175 -26.41 16.16 3.37
CA ILE A 175 -27.06 14.85 3.41
C ILE A 175 -25.97 13.78 3.42
N LEU A 176 -26.04 12.86 4.38
CA LEU A 176 -25.20 11.67 4.37
C LEU A 176 -25.74 10.70 3.32
N GLU A 177 -24.92 10.36 2.35
CA GLU A 177 -25.23 9.37 1.32
C GLU A 177 -24.07 8.39 1.13
N PRO A 178 -24.36 7.14 0.72
CA PRO A 178 -23.30 6.16 0.48
C PRO A 178 -22.42 6.62 -0.69
N ILE A 179 -21.10 6.52 -0.50
CA ILE A 179 -20.13 6.93 -1.53
C ILE A 179 -20.36 6.14 -2.83
N GLY A 180 -20.54 4.82 -2.72
CA GLY A 180 -20.90 3.91 -3.80
C GLY A 180 -22.13 3.05 -3.48
N LYS A 181 -22.31 1.92 -4.17
CA LYS A 181 -23.43 1.01 -3.91
C LYS A 181 -23.18 0.18 -2.66
N ARG A 182 -24.24 -0.14 -1.92
CA ARG A 182 -24.15 -0.98 -0.70
C ARG A 182 -23.81 -2.44 -1.00
N TYR A 183 -24.25 -2.95 -2.14
CA TYR A 183 -23.96 -4.29 -2.64
C TYR A 183 -24.18 -4.32 -4.15
N ARG A 184 -23.71 -5.38 -4.80
CA ARG A 184 -23.99 -5.67 -6.21
C ARG A 184 -24.41 -7.12 -6.36
N ALA A 185 -25.51 -7.37 -7.06
CA ALA A 185 -25.91 -8.71 -7.48
C ALA A 185 -25.93 -8.74 -9.01
N PHE A 186 -25.12 -9.60 -9.61
CA PHE A 186 -24.93 -9.64 -11.07
C PHE A 186 -24.67 -11.06 -11.56
N GLN A 187 -24.73 -11.23 -12.88
CA GLN A 187 -24.36 -12.47 -13.54
C GLN A 187 -23.11 -12.22 -14.38
N THR A 188 -22.10 -13.07 -14.24
CA THR A 188 -20.90 -13.01 -15.07
C THR A 188 -21.21 -13.41 -16.51
N ARG A 189 -20.28 -13.15 -17.43
CA ARG A 189 -20.43 -13.47 -18.85
C ARG A 189 -20.83 -14.93 -19.10
N ASN A 190 -20.26 -15.87 -18.35
CA ASN A 190 -20.53 -17.29 -18.53
C ASN A 190 -21.64 -17.82 -17.61
N GLY A 191 -22.35 -16.95 -16.89
CA GLY A 191 -23.61 -17.29 -16.22
C GLY A 191 -23.53 -17.48 -14.70
N LEU A 192 -22.38 -17.23 -14.06
CA LEU A 192 -22.24 -17.33 -12.61
C LEU A 192 -22.98 -16.17 -11.91
N ARG A 193 -23.85 -16.49 -10.96
CA ARG A 193 -24.54 -15.47 -10.16
C ARG A 193 -23.67 -15.06 -8.98
N VAL A 194 -23.35 -13.78 -8.88
CA VAL A 194 -22.46 -13.22 -7.86
C VAL A 194 -23.20 -12.20 -7.02
N VAL A 195 -23.04 -12.29 -5.70
CA VAL A 195 -23.42 -11.22 -4.76
C VAL A 195 -22.15 -10.69 -4.11
N ALA A 196 -21.95 -9.37 -4.21
CA ALA A 196 -20.74 -8.70 -3.76
C ALA A 196 -21.02 -7.57 -2.78
N PHE A 197 -20.10 -7.38 -1.83
CA PHE A 197 -20.10 -6.32 -0.83
C PHE A 197 -18.71 -5.65 -0.78
N GLY A 198 -18.67 -4.39 -0.34
CA GLY A 198 -17.46 -3.56 -0.27
C GLY A 198 -17.34 -2.87 1.08
N VAL A 199 -16.33 -3.15 1.89
CA VAL A 199 -16.19 -2.55 3.24
C VAL A 199 -14.82 -1.88 3.45
N THR A 200 -14.73 -0.99 4.43
CA THR A 200 -13.45 -0.41 4.88
C THR A 200 -13.36 -0.41 6.40
N VAL A 201 -12.14 -0.43 6.94
CA VAL A 201 -11.90 -0.29 8.39
C VAL A 201 -12.27 1.11 8.90
N ASN A 202 -12.73 1.21 10.15
CA ASN A 202 -13.00 2.49 10.79
C ASN A 202 -11.77 2.96 11.59
N ASP A 203 -11.04 3.95 11.07
CA ASP A 203 -9.98 4.67 11.79
C ASP A 203 -10.49 6.07 12.22
N PRO A 204 -11.10 6.20 13.41
CA PRO A 204 -11.74 7.45 13.82
C PRO A 204 -10.74 8.55 14.22
N VAL A 205 -9.44 8.23 14.40
CA VAL A 205 -8.46 9.20 14.93
C VAL A 205 -8.10 10.26 13.88
N LEU A 206 -8.06 9.87 12.61
CA LEU A 206 -7.60 10.72 11.50
C LEU A 206 -8.73 11.10 10.54
N ARG A 207 -9.95 10.64 10.82
CA ARG A 207 -11.10 10.78 9.95
C ARG A 207 -11.86 12.06 10.24
N ASP A 208 -12.28 12.75 9.19
CA ASP A 208 -13.20 13.89 9.25
C ASP A 208 -14.61 13.43 9.65
N LEU A 209 -14.82 13.29 10.96
CA LEU A 209 -16.10 12.86 11.55
C LEU A 209 -17.28 13.81 11.26
N ARG A 210 -17.04 14.99 10.68
CA ARG A 210 -18.12 15.93 10.31
C ARG A 210 -18.68 15.63 8.92
N ASN A 211 -17.87 15.05 8.04
CA ASN A 211 -18.21 14.89 6.63
C ASN A 211 -18.18 13.44 6.15
N THR A 212 -17.67 12.50 6.94
CA THR A 212 -17.70 11.07 6.59
C THR A 212 -18.29 10.26 7.71
N GLU A 213 -18.78 9.06 7.40
CA GLU A 213 -19.16 8.05 8.38
C GLU A 213 -18.70 6.66 7.93
N VAL A 214 -18.19 5.87 8.88
CA VAL A 214 -17.77 4.48 8.64
C VAL A 214 -18.43 3.60 9.69
N TYR A 215 -19.40 2.82 9.24
CA TYR A 215 -20.24 1.99 10.09
C TYR A 215 -19.59 0.63 10.42
N SER A 216 -19.98 0.04 11.55
CA SER A 216 -19.56 -1.29 11.95
C SER A 216 -20.22 -2.39 11.09
N ALA A 217 -19.70 -3.63 11.15
CA ALA A 217 -20.38 -4.75 10.52
C ALA A 217 -21.74 -5.05 11.19
N GLY A 218 -21.84 -4.85 12.50
CA GLY A 218 -23.11 -4.99 13.22
C GLY A 218 -24.19 -4.03 12.71
N TRP A 219 -23.81 -2.80 12.35
CA TRP A 219 -24.71 -1.86 11.67
C TRP A 219 -25.21 -2.40 10.32
N ILE A 220 -24.32 -2.98 9.49
CA ILE A 220 -24.69 -3.58 8.19
C ILE A 220 -25.76 -4.66 8.39
N PHE A 221 -25.60 -5.51 9.39
CA PHE A 221 -26.49 -6.66 9.62
C PHE A 221 -27.92 -6.26 9.99
N GLN A 222 -28.13 -5.02 10.44
CA GLN A 222 -29.44 -4.48 10.79
C GLN A 222 -30.14 -3.81 9.61
N GLN A 223 -29.47 -3.64 8.46
CA GLN A 223 -30.02 -2.90 7.33
C GLN A 223 -30.94 -3.76 6.46
N THR A 224 -32.04 -3.15 5.99
CA THR A 224 -32.98 -3.82 5.09
C THR A 224 -32.33 -4.22 3.76
N TRP A 225 -31.46 -3.38 3.21
CA TRP A 225 -30.75 -3.66 1.96
C TRP A 225 -29.81 -4.88 2.09
N PHE A 226 -29.28 -5.17 3.28
CA PHE A 226 -28.44 -6.35 3.51
C PHE A 226 -29.28 -7.62 3.46
N GLU A 227 -30.43 -7.62 4.14
CA GLU A 227 -31.39 -8.73 4.08
C GLU A 227 -31.96 -8.94 2.66
N GLU A 228 -32.12 -7.87 1.87
CA GLU A 228 -32.47 -7.97 0.45
C GLU A 228 -31.36 -8.62 -0.39
N ALA A 229 -30.10 -8.27 -0.13
CA ALA A 229 -28.95 -8.86 -0.81
C ALA A 229 -28.82 -10.35 -0.50
N MET A 230 -29.03 -10.75 0.77
CA MET A 230 -28.98 -12.15 1.20
C MET A 230 -30.12 -13.02 0.65
N ARG A 231 -31.22 -12.42 0.17
CA ARG A 231 -32.30 -13.14 -0.53
C ARG A 231 -32.04 -13.36 -2.01
N LYS A 232 -30.98 -12.77 -2.58
CA LYS A 232 -30.62 -12.98 -3.99
C LYS A 232 -30.06 -14.39 -4.16
N ASP A 233 -30.39 -15.02 -5.29
CA ASP A 233 -29.74 -16.28 -5.65
C ASP A 233 -28.27 -16.04 -5.99
N ALA A 234 -27.38 -16.64 -5.20
CA ALA A 234 -25.93 -16.57 -5.40
C ALA A 234 -25.32 -17.95 -5.66
N ASP A 235 -24.40 -18.01 -6.61
CA ASP A 235 -23.50 -19.15 -6.82
C ASP A 235 -22.12 -18.90 -6.17
N LEU A 236 -21.74 -17.62 -6.01
CA LEU A 236 -20.50 -17.17 -5.37
C LEU A 236 -20.74 -15.83 -4.64
N TYR A 237 -20.21 -15.69 -3.43
CA TYR A 237 -20.13 -14.41 -2.72
C TYR A 237 -18.72 -13.82 -2.83
N LEU A 238 -18.62 -12.54 -3.18
CA LEU A 238 -17.36 -11.81 -3.21
C LEU A 238 -17.39 -10.72 -2.14
N LEU A 239 -16.45 -10.76 -1.22
CA LEU A 239 -16.32 -9.70 -0.20
C LEU A 239 -15.03 -8.95 -0.46
N VAL A 240 -15.16 -7.71 -0.91
CA VAL A 240 -14.03 -6.83 -1.15
C VAL A 240 -13.94 -5.89 0.04
N GLY A 241 -12.76 -5.75 0.62
CA GLY A 241 -12.62 -4.94 1.80
C GLY A 241 -11.22 -4.37 1.95
N HIS A 242 -11.15 -3.09 2.25
CA HIS A 242 -9.92 -2.48 2.70
C HIS A 242 -9.68 -2.83 4.18
N ALA A 243 -9.41 -4.10 4.42
CA ALA A 243 -9.15 -4.68 5.71
C ALA A 243 -8.34 -5.99 5.55
N PRO A 244 -7.53 -6.37 6.55
CA PRO A 244 -6.72 -7.59 6.45
C PRO A 244 -7.60 -8.84 6.44
N THR A 245 -7.25 -9.90 5.71
CA THR A 245 -8.09 -11.11 5.67
C THR A 245 -7.91 -11.97 6.92
N TYR A 246 -6.78 -11.87 7.62
CA TYR A 246 -6.48 -12.72 8.77
C TYR A 246 -7.03 -12.20 10.11
N ALA A 247 -7.54 -10.96 10.17
CA ALA A 247 -8.02 -10.37 11.42
C ALA A 247 -9.43 -10.88 11.76
N SER A 248 -9.54 -11.71 12.81
CA SER A 248 -10.78 -12.38 13.24
C SER A 248 -11.87 -11.40 13.69
N CYS A 249 -13.13 -11.81 13.55
CA CYS A 249 -14.29 -11.12 14.10
C CYS A 249 -14.73 -11.76 15.44
N LEU A 250 -14.65 -11.01 16.54
CA LEU A 250 -15.18 -11.40 17.86
C LEU A 250 -16.35 -10.49 18.28
N ASP A 251 -16.25 -9.20 18.01
CA ASP A 251 -17.25 -8.16 18.26
C ASP A 251 -17.53 -7.40 16.94
N PRO A 252 -18.68 -7.65 16.27
CA PRO A 252 -18.99 -7.03 14.98
C PRO A 252 -19.21 -5.50 15.05
N GLU A 253 -19.28 -4.93 16.26
CA GLU A 253 -19.36 -3.49 16.45
C GLU A 253 -17.99 -2.79 16.41
N LYS A 254 -16.90 -3.55 16.52
CA LYS A 254 -15.55 -3.00 16.61
C LYS A 254 -14.63 -3.63 15.59
N ASP A 255 -14.64 -4.94 15.49
CA ASP A 255 -13.65 -5.70 14.76
C ASP A 255 -13.77 -5.55 13.23
N ASN A 256 -12.82 -6.19 12.54
CA ASN A 256 -12.69 -6.21 11.10
C ASN A 256 -14.02 -6.49 10.36
N PRO A 257 -14.59 -5.50 9.66
CA PRO A 257 -15.90 -5.66 9.04
C PRO A 257 -15.89 -6.69 7.91
N LEU A 258 -14.75 -6.91 7.23
CA LEU A 258 -14.63 -7.87 6.13
C LEU A 258 -14.81 -9.31 6.62
N VAL A 259 -14.11 -9.70 7.67
CA VAL A 259 -14.20 -11.05 8.25
C VAL A 259 -15.52 -11.24 9.00
N CYS A 260 -16.02 -10.20 9.69
CA CYS A 260 -17.35 -10.25 10.30
C CYS A 260 -18.46 -10.52 9.27
N LEU A 261 -18.40 -9.86 8.11
CA LEU A 261 -19.35 -10.06 7.03
C LEU A 261 -19.25 -11.49 6.46
N ARG A 262 -18.03 -12.02 6.30
CA ARG A 262 -17.81 -13.42 5.91
C ARG A 262 -18.46 -14.39 6.88
N ASP A 263 -18.22 -14.23 8.18
CA ASP A 263 -18.79 -15.10 9.22
C ASP A 263 -20.33 -15.04 9.21
N ARG A 264 -20.91 -13.83 9.09
CA ARG A 264 -22.37 -13.65 9.03
C ARG A 264 -23.01 -14.29 7.80
N ILE A 265 -22.37 -14.19 6.63
CA ILE A 265 -22.84 -14.79 5.38
C ILE A 265 -22.71 -16.32 5.44
N ARG A 266 -21.55 -16.83 5.87
CA ARG A 266 -21.30 -18.28 6.00
C ARG A 266 -22.31 -18.97 6.91
N ASN A 267 -22.76 -18.31 7.98
CA ASN A 267 -23.82 -18.84 8.86
C ASN A 267 -25.18 -19.05 8.18
N SER A 268 -25.38 -18.53 6.96
CA SER A 268 -26.63 -18.65 6.20
C SER A 268 -26.52 -19.49 4.92
N THR A 269 -25.31 -19.88 4.49
CA THR A 269 -25.11 -20.53 3.19
C THR A 269 -23.84 -21.37 3.11
N ASP A 270 -23.88 -22.46 2.33
CA ASP A 270 -22.72 -23.31 2.01
C ASP A 270 -22.04 -22.93 0.68
N LYS A 271 -22.51 -21.86 0.04
CA LYS A 271 -21.96 -21.35 -1.23
C LYS A 271 -20.52 -20.84 -1.03
N PRO A 272 -19.66 -20.90 -2.05
CA PRO A 272 -18.32 -20.34 -1.95
C PRO A 272 -18.30 -18.85 -1.59
N ILE A 273 -17.31 -18.44 -0.80
CA ILE A 273 -17.07 -17.05 -0.41
C ILE A 273 -15.59 -16.73 -0.65
N GLN A 274 -15.30 -15.75 -1.53
CA GLN A 274 -13.93 -15.29 -1.77
C GLN A 274 -13.77 -13.86 -1.25
N LEU A 275 -12.76 -13.67 -0.41
CA LEU A 275 -12.39 -12.37 0.16
C LEU A 275 -11.23 -11.76 -0.63
N PHE A 276 -11.30 -10.45 -0.79
CA PHE A 276 -10.23 -9.61 -1.33
C PHE A 276 -9.96 -8.53 -0.29
N GLY A 277 -8.80 -8.60 0.35
CA GLY A 277 -8.40 -7.75 1.46
C GLY A 277 -7.31 -6.75 1.07
N GLY A 278 -6.92 -5.91 2.04
CA GLY A 278 -5.89 -4.89 1.89
C GLY A 278 -5.46 -4.33 3.23
N HIS A 279 -5.03 -3.07 3.27
CA HIS A 279 -4.70 -2.28 4.46
C HIS A 279 -3.39 -2.67 5.16
N ALA A 280 -3.14 -3.96 5.34
CA ALA A 280 -1.95 -4.46 6.02
C ALA A 280 -0.68 -4.48 5.16
N HIS A 281 -0.79 -4.17 3.85
CA HIS A 281 0.37 -4.05 2.95
C HIS A 281 1.11 -5.37 2.73
N HIS A 282 0.42 -6.51 2.81
CA HIS A 282 1.00 -7.84 2.75
C HIS A 282 0.58 -8.61 1.50
N ARG A 283 1.49 -9.46 0.99
CA ARG A 283 1.10 -10.67 0.24
C ARG A 283 0.65 -11.71 1.25
N ASN A 284 -0.62 -12.13 1.20
CA ASN A 284 -1.12 -13.13 2.14
C ASN A 284 -2.34 -13.87 1.56
N PHE A 285 -2.50 -15.14 1.96
CA PHE A 285 -3.67 -15.94 1.65
C PHE A 285 -4.19 -16.60 2.92
N THR A 286 -5.48 -16.40 3.19
CA THR A 286 -6.15 -16.93 4.38
C THR A 286 -7.16 -17.99 3.98
N CYS A 287 -7.13 -19.12 4.68
CA CYS A 287 -8.14 -20.18 4.57
C CYS A 287 -9.06 -20.16 5.79
N TYR A 288 -10.36 -20.22 5.56
CA TYR A 288 -11.35 -20.21 6.64
C TYR A 288 -12.12 -21.53 6.73
N ASP A 289 -12.52 -22.09 5.59
CA ASP A 289 -13.23 -23.36 5.47
C ASP A 289 -13.02 -23.96 4.05
N GLU A 290 -13.63 -25.12 3.77
CA GLU A 290 -13.48 -25.85 2.49
C GLU A 290 -13.90 -25.04 1.25
N ARG A 291 -14.68 -23.97 1.44
CA ARG A 291 -15.23 -23.13 0.36
C ARG A 291 -15.10 -21.64 0.66
N SER A 292 -14.20 -21.24 1.55
CA SER A 292 -13.98 -19.84 1.90
C SER A 292 -12.50 -19.55 2.07
N SER A 293 -12.04 -18.55 1.33
CA SER A 293 -10.65 -18.09 1.32
C SER A 293 -10.57 -16.58 1.12
N GLY A 294 -9.41 -15.99 1.41
CA GLY A 294 -9.13 -14.57 1.22
C GLY A 294 -7.72 -14.33 0.71
N ILE A 295 -7.53 -13.32 -0.13
CA ILE A 295 -6.23 -12.87 -0.63
C ILE A 295 -5.97 -11.40 -0.26
N GLU A 296 -4.73 -11.09 0.09
CA GLU A 296 -4.17 -9.74 0.18
C GLU A 296 -3.00 -9.65 -0.82
N SER A 297 -2.90 -8.55 -1.56
CA SER A 297 -2.05 -8.47 -2.76
C SER A 297 -1.03 -7.35 -2.69
N GLY A 298 -0.28 -7.30 -1.59
CA GLY A 298 0.86 -6.40 -1.44
C GLY A 298 0.43 -4.94 -1.27
N LYS A 299 1.14 -4.04 -1.96
CA LYS A 299 0.90 -2.59 -1.95
C LYS A 299 1.57 -1.92 -3.13
N TYR A 300 1.40 -0.61 -3.28
CA TYR A 300 2.26 0.29 -4.07
C TYR A 300 2.52 -0.15 -5.51
N CYS A 301 1.61 -0.89 -6.14
CA CYS A 301 1.89 -1.49 -7.44
C CYS A 301 3.19 -2.34 -7.40
N ASP A 302 3.39 -3.16 -6.36
CA ASP A 302 4.47 -4.16 -6.27
C ASP A 302 3.98 -5.57 -6.63
N THR A 303 2.66 -5.76 -6.63
CA THR A 303 2.02 -7.07 -6.72
C THR A 303 0.69 -7.00 -7.46
N VAL A 304 0.45 -7.96 -8.34
CA VAL A 304 -0.90 -8.33 -8.80
C VAL A 304 -1.27 -9.68 -8.21
N GLY A 305 -2.34 -9.73 -7.43
CA GLY A 305 -2.89 -10.98 -6.91
C GLY A 305 -3.62 -11.76 -8.00
N TRP A 306 -3.42 -13.07 -8.02
CA TRP A 306 -4.18 -14.01 -8.85
C TRP A 306 -4.86 -15.04 -7.97
N VAL A 307 -6.15 -15.26 -8.19
CA VAL A 307 -6.90 -16.39 -7.61
C VAL A 307 -7.65 -17.10 -8.72
N ALA A 308 -7.53 -18.43 -8.77
CA ALA A 308 -8.30 -19.24 -9.70
C ALA A 308 -9.12 -20.26 -8.90
N LEU A 309 -10.43 -20.29 -9.16
CA LEU A 309 -11.38 -21.18 -8.52
C LEU A 309 -11.95 -22.17 -9.53
N ASN A 310 -12.09 -23.42 -9.12
CA ASN A 310 -12.71 -24.45 -9.93
C ASN A 310 -13.81 -25.18 -9.15
N ASN A 311 -14.73 -25.80 -9.89
CA ASN A 311 -15.91 -26.49 -9.35
C ASN A 311 -16.87 -25.58 -8.56
N VAL A 312 -17.00 -24.31 -8.97
CA VAL A 312 -18.06 -23.41 -8.49
C VAL A 312 -19.37 -23.78 -9.18
N SER A 313 -20.29 -24.42 -8.46
CA SER A 313 -21.53 -24.93 -9.06
C SER A 313 -22.51 -23.82 -9.44
N SER A 314 -22.89 -23.74 -10.71
CA SER A 314 -23.97 -22.89 -11.19
C SER A 314 -24.80 -23.59 -12.27
N PRO A 315 -26.14 -23.62 -12.14
CA PRO A 315 -27.02 -24.21 -13.15
C PRO A 315 -27.07 -23.38 -14.45
N ALA A 316 -26.67 -22.11 -14.40
CA ALA A 316 -26.66 -21.20 -15.54
C ALA A 316 -25.29 -21.16 -16.26
N TRP A 317 -24.31 -21.96 -15.81
CA TRP A 317 -22.98 -21.98 -16.39
C TRP A 317 -23.00 -22.40 -17.87
N SER A 318 -22.44 -21.55 -18.72
CA SER A 318 -22.35 -21.73 -20.18
C SER A 318 -20.90 -21.71 -20.70
N GLY A 319 -19.92 -21.49 -19.81
CA GLY A 319 -18.50 -21.51 -20.14
C GLY A 319 -17.92 -22.92 -20.29
N ALA A 320 -16.60 -23.01 -20.38
CA ALA A 320 -15.89 -24.27 -20.48
C ALA A 320 -16.14 -25.12 -19.21
N LYS A 321 -16.48 -26.40 -19.39
CA LYS A 321 -16.60 -27.37 -18.28
C LYS A 321 -15.24 -27.93 -17.86
N ALA A 322 -14.27 -27.91 -18.78
CA ALA A 322 -12.88 -28.26 -18.54
C ALA A 322 -12.02 -27.48 -19.53
N LEU A 323 -10.85 -27.02 -19.09
CA LEU A 323 -9.86 -26.43 -19.98
C LEU A 323 -9.25 -27.51 -20.86
N THR A 324 -8.99 -27.19 -22.13
CA THR A 324 -8.37 -28.10 -23.10
C THR A 324 -6.84 -28.04 -23.00
N GLY A 325 -6.16 -29.18 -23.13
CA GLY A 325 -4.69 -29.26 -23.11
C GLY A 325 -4.08 -29.38 -21.72
N ASP A 326 -2.75 -29.25 -21.67
CA ASP A 326 -1.90 -29.48 -20.48
C ASP A 326 -1.71 -28.22 -19.61
N GLU A 327 -2.60 -27.23 -19.74
CA GLU A 327 -2.51 -26.00 -18.96
C GLU A 327 -2.70 -26.27 -17.45
N PRO A 328 -1.95 -25.58 -16.57
CA PRO A 328 -2.10 -25.74 -15.14
C PRO A 328 -3.53 -25.40 -14.69
N ARG A 329 -4.01 -26.13 -13.69
CA ARG A 329 -5.37 -25.99 -13.14
C ARG A 329 -5.30 -25.87 -11.62
N PRO A 330 -6.29 -25.20 -11.00
CA PRO A 330 -6.45 -25.19 -9.55
C PRO A 330 -6.39 -26.61 -8.99
N SER A 331 -5.45 -26.82 -8.09
CA SER A 331 -5.12 -28.16 -7.57
C SER A 331 -5.18 -28.24 -6.05
N LYS A 332 -5.26 -27.09 -5.36
CA LYS A 332 -5.25 -27.02 -3.90
C LYS A 332 -6.65 -26.91 -3.33
N SER A 333 -6.73 -27.12 -2.02
CA SER A 333 -7.92 -26.84 -1.21
C SER A 333 -7.48 -26.26 0.12
N CYS A 334 -8.34 -25.49 0.77
CA CYS A 334 -8.04 -24.99 2.11
C CYS A 334 -8.00 -26.14 3.11
N PRO A 335 -6.95 -26.24 3.96
CA PRO A 335 -6.84 -27.30 4.95
C PRO A 335 -7.92 -27.13 6.02
N VAL A 336 -8.76 -28.15 6.22
CA VAL A 336 -9.77 -28.17 7.28
C VAL A 336 -9.39 -29.21 8.33
N ASN A 337 -9.30 -28.77 9.59
CA ASN A 337 -9.06 -29.65 10.73
C ASN A 337 -10.31 -30.48 11.03
N SER A 338 -10.65 -31.49 10.21
CA SER A 338 -11.57 -32.56 10.57
C SER A 338 -11.52 -33.74 9.58
N GLN A 339 -11.32 -34.92 10.15
CA GLN A 339 -11.52 -36.23 9.53
C GLN A 339 -12.99 -36.36 9.08
N GLY A 340 -13.27 -36.12 7.81
CA GLY A 340 -14.61 -36.26 7.24
C GLY A 340 -14.53 -36.58 5.76
N ASN A 341 -15.27 -37.61 5.34
CA ASN A 341 -15.33 -38.03 3.94
C ASN A 341 -15.75 -36.86 3.03
N ILE A 342 -14.81 -36.32 2.26
CA ILE A 342 -15.06 -35.37 1.16
C ILE A 342 -15.81 -36.15 0.07
N LYS A 343 -17.14 -36.23 0.18
CA LYS A 343 -17.98 -36.74 -0.90
C LYS A 343 -18.48 -35.58 -1.77
N ASN A 344 -18.21 -35.74 -3.07
CA ASN A 344 -18.71 -35.03 -4.24
C ASN A 344 -17.99 -33.73 -4.61
N ILE A 345 -16.97 -33.89 -5.47
CA ILE A 345 -16.21 -32.89 -6.24
C ILE A 345 -15.54 -31.79 -5.38
N PRO A 346 -14.20 -31.81 -5.21
CA PRO A 346 -13.52 -30.83 -4.36
C PRO A 346 -13.67 -29.42 -4.94
N TYR A 347 -13.99 -28.44 -4.10
CA TYR A 347 -13.78 -27.02 -4.43
C TYR A 347 -12.27 -26.80 -4.47
N LEU A 348 -11.75 -26.51 -5.66
CA LEU A 348 -10.31 -26.38 -5.87
C LEU A 348 -9.96 -24.94 -6.13
N LEU A 349 -8.80 -24.54 -5.62
CA LEU A 349 -8.29 -23.20 -5.76
C LEU A 349 -6.77 -23.21 -5.98
N ASP A 350 -6.27 -22.12 -6.54
CA ASP A 350 -4.86 -21.77 -6.52
C ASP A 350 -4.72 -20.25 -6.41
N ARG A 351 -3.57 -19.80 -5.88
CA ARG A 351 -3.21 -18.38 -5.78
C ARG A 351 -1.80 -18.12 -6.29
N ARG A 352 -1.59 -16.93 -6.86
CA ARG A 352 -0.26 -16.40 -7.21
C ARG A 352 -0.14 -14.93 -6.84
N TYR A 353 1.08 -14.48 -6.54
CA TYR A 353 1.45 -13.08 -6.41
C TYR A 353 2.43 -12.75 -7.54
N LEU A 354 1.95 -12.00 -8.53
CA LEU A 354 2.70 -11.60 -9.70
C LEU A 354 3.49 -10.33 -9.37
N ASP A 355 4.78 -10.30 -9.65
CA ASP A 355 5.54 -9.05 -9.53
C ASP A 355 5.10 -8.03 -10.59
N TRP A 356 5.16 -6.76 -10.21
CA TRP A 356 4.69 -5.65 -11.03
C TRP A 356 5.70 -5.21 -12.09
N ASN A 357 5.95 -6.05 -13.08
CA ASN A 357 6.88 -5.70 -14.15
C ASN A 357 6.44 -6.28 -15.51
N ARG A 358 7.01 -5.71 -16.57
CA ARG A 358 6.65 -6.06 -17.96
C ARG A 358 7.03 -7.49 -18.33
N VAL A 359 8.08 -8.07 -17.76
CA VAL A 359 8.48 -9.46 -18.03
C VAL A 359 7.43 -10.42 -17.47
N THR A 360 7.02 -10.24 -16.21
CA THR A 360 5.96 -11.01 -15.57
C THR A 360 4.64 -10.86 -16.34
N PHE A 361 4.27 -9.62 -16.68
CA PHE A 361 3.04 -9.36 -17.42
C PHE A 361 3.05 -10.00 -18.82
N SER A 362 4.15 -9.87 -19.55
CA SER A 362 4.30 -10.44 -20.89
C SER A 362 4.32 -11.97 -20.86
N TYR A 363 5.05 -12.57 -19.92
CA TYR A 363 5.10 -14.01 -19.73
C TYR A 363 3.70 -14.63 -19.61
N HIS A 364 2.82 -14.02 -18.81
CA HIS A 364 1.47 -14.53 -18.60
C HIS A 364 0.46 -14.16 -19.69
N THR A 365 0.83 -13.31 -20.64
CA THR A 365 -0.07 -12.82 -21.69
C THR A 365 0.35 -13.29 -23.08
N VAL A 366 1.29 -12.57 -23.69
CA VAL A 366 1.76 -12.72 -25.08
C VAL A 366 3.02 -13.58 -25.20
N ASN A 367 3.51 -14.11 -24.07
CA ASN A 367 4.80 -14.79 -23.90
C ASN A 367 6.00 -13.85 -24.09
N LEU A 368 7.17 -14.30 -23.63
CA LEU A 368 8.43 -13.58 -23.82
C LEU A 368 9.08 -13.98 -25.15
N GLU A 369 9.88 -13.08 -25.71
CA GLU A 369 10.84 -13.35 -26.77
C GLU A 369 12.25 -13.51 -26.18
N GLY A 370 13.16 -14.16 -26.91
CA GLY A 370 14.53 -14.42 -26.44
C GLY A 370 14.69 -15.75 -25.69
N ASP A 371 15.79 -15.89 -24.96
CA ASP A 371 16.07 -17.06 -24.12
C ASP A 371 15.83 -16.75 -22.63
N ALA A 372 15.93 -17.77 -21.77
CA ALA A 372 15.64 -17.65 -20.34
C ALA A 372 16.68 -16.81 -19.57
N ASP A 373 17.85 -16.54 -20.15
CA ASP A 373 18.90 -15.73 -19.53
C ASP A 373 18.84 -14.27 -19.97
N ASN A 374 18.19 -14.00 -21.10
CA ASN A 374 17.96 -12.65 -21.61
C ASN A 374 16.53 -12.51 -22.17
N PRO A 375 15.50 -12.50 -21.29
CA PRO A 375 14.12 -12.35 -21.71
C PRO A 375 13.86 -10.96 -22.28
N SER A 376 13.01 -10.89 -23.30
CA SER A 376 12.54 -9.64 -23.89
C SER A 376 11.03 -9.61 -24.00
N VAL A 377 10.47 -8.41 -23.84
CA VAL A 377 9.03 -8.15 -23.98
C VAL A 377 8.74 -7.83 -25.45
N PRO A 378 7.90 -8.60 -26.14
CA PRO A 378 7.56 -8.35 -27.54
C PRO A 378 6.72 -7.07 -27.68
N ALA A 379 6.84 -6.39 -28.82
CA ALA A 379 6.05 -5.20 -29.14
C ALA A 379 4.52 -5.45 -29.16
N SER A 380 4.10 -6.72 -29.30
CA SER A 380 2.70 -7.13 -29.23
C SER A 380 2.09 -7.02 -27.82
N PHE A 381 2.91 -6.86 -26.79
CA PHE A 381 2.45 -6.59 -25.43
C PHE A 381 1.75 -5.23 -25.35
N ASP A 382 2.31 -4.20 -25.97
CA ASP A 382 1.84 -2.82 -25.83
C ASP A 382 0.53 -2.55 -26.59
N THR A 383 -0.55 -2.35 -25.85
CA THR A 383 -1.86 -1.99 -26.43
C THR A 383 -1.94 -0.48 -26.71
N PRO A 384 -2.77 -0.02 -27.66
CA PRO A 384 -2.96 1.41 -27.89
C PRO A 384 -3.43 2.19 -26.64
N LEU A 385 -4.30 1.58 -25.81
CA LEU A 385 -4.75 2.20 -24.57
C LEU A 385 -3.64 2.23 -23.52
N GLY A 386 -2.90 1.14 -23.34
CA GLY A 386 -1.77 1.10 -22.41
C GLY A 386 -0.72 2.17 -22.71
N ARG A 387 -0.29 2.29 -23.98
CA ARG A 387 0.65 3.34 -24.41
C ARG A 387 0.13 4.75 -24.14
N LYS A 388 -1.15 5.00 -24.44
CA LYS A 388 -1.79 6.28 -24.12
C LYS A 388 -1.72 6.57 -22.61
N VAL A 389 -1.97 5.59 -21.76
CA VAL A 389 -1.94 5.75 -20.30
C VAL A 389 -0.52 6.02 -19.80
N THR A 390 0.49 5.30 -20.31
CA THR A 390 1.92 5.58 -20.04
C THR A 390 2.30 7.02 -20.45
N ASP A 391 1.85 7.48 -21.61
CA ASP A 391 2.05 8.85 -22.07
C ASP A 391 1.35 9.88 -21.16
N ASP A 392 0.13 9.58 -20.70
CA ASP A 392 -0.63 10.45 -19.80
C ASP A 392 0.01 10.55 -18.42
N ILE A 393 0.58 9.44 -17.91
CA ILE A 393 1.41 9.42 -16.70
C ILE A 393 2.61 10.35 -16.87
N ASN A 394 3.36 10.20 -17.96
CA ASN A 394 4.55 11.03 -18.19
C ASN A 394 4.20 12.53 -18.26
N LYS A 395 3.10 12.88 -18.95
CA LYS A 395 2.61 14.27 -18.98
C LYS A 395 2.19 14.77 -17.60
N ALA A 396 1.49 13.94 -16.82
CA ALA A 396 1.08 14.27 -15.46
C ALA A 396 2.29 14.52 -14.54
N ARG A 397 3.32 13.66 -14.62
CA ARG A 397 4.57 13.83 -13.87
C ARG A 397 5.24 15.16 -14.16
N HIS A 398 5.28 15.59 -15.43
CA HIS A 398 5.81 16.90 -15.81
C HIS A 398 4.92 18.06 -15.36
N LEU A 399 3.61 17.96 -15.54
CA LEU A 399 2.65 18.99 -15.13
C LEU A 399 2.70 19.26 -13.62
N LEU A 400 2.89 18.20 -12.84
CA LEU A 400 2.97 18.23 -11.38
C LEU A 400 4.40 18.46 -10.85
N ASN A 401 5.36 18.72 -11.74
CA ASN A 401 6.78 18.95 -11.41
C ASN A 401 7.44 17.79 -10.62
N LEU A 402 6.96 16.57 -10.78
CA LEU A 402 7.46 15.38 -10.06
C LEU A 402 8.83 14.93 -10.56
N THR A 403 9.17 15.27 -11.81
CA THR A 403 10.46 14.95 -12.43
C THR A 403 11.57 15.95 -12.10
N HIS A 404 11.33 16.90 -11.20
CA HIS A 404 12.35 17.87 -10.81
C HIS A 404 13.43 17.17 -9.98
N PHE A 405 14.66 17.19 -10.49
CA PHE A 405 15.83 16.60 -9.85
C PHE A 405 16.21 17.41 -8.61
N LEU A 406 16.32 16.73 -7.47
CA LEU A 406 16.65 17.34 -6.16
C LEU A 406 18.09 17.09 -5.74
N GLY A 407 18.66 15.97 -6.20
CA GLY A 407 20.05 15.63 -5.93
C GLY A 407 20.35 14.16 -6.22
N CYS A 408 21.57 13.74 -5.87
CA CYS A 408 22.03 12.38 -6.05
C CYS A 408 22.20 11.64 -4.72
N ALA A 409 21.45 10.55 -4.52
CA ALA A 409 21.66 9.61 -3.43
C ALA A 409 22.90 8.76 -3.72
N LYS A 410 23.91 8.84 -2.86
CA LYS A 410 25.19 8.12 -3.03
C LYS A 410 25.09 6.62 -2.74
N GLU A 411 24.11 6.23 -1.96
CA GLU A 411 23.82 4.87 -1.53
C GLU A 411 22.32 4.71 -1.30
N GLU A 412 21.87 3.48 -1.07
CA GLU A 412 20.50 3.20 -0.66
C GLU A 412 20.32 3.52 0.83
N TYR A 413 19.29 4.30 1.15
CA TYR A 413 18.82 4.54 2.51
C TYR A 413 17.52 3.78 2.74
N CYS A 414 17.59 2.68 3.48
CA CYS A 414 16.44 1.83 3.75
C CYS A 414 15.96 1.95 5.21
N PHE A 415 14.66 1.77 5.46
CA PHE A 415 14.11 1.83 6.83
C PHE A 415 14.16 0.50 7.59
N ASN A 416 14.21 -0.65 6.90
CA ASN A 416 14.11 -1.97 7.52
C ASN A 416 15.28 -2.93 7.20
N CYS A 417 16.19 -2.57 6.28
CA CYS A 417 17.28 -3.46 5.86
C CYS A 417 18.59 -3.28 6.66
N LYS A 418 18.76 -2.13 7.33
CA LYS A 418 19.88 -1.78 8.22
C LYS A 418 19.37 -1.51 9.63
N LYS A 419 20.20 -1.78 10.65
CA LYS A 419 19.85 -1.43 12.03
C LYS A 419 19.91 0.09 12.24
N VAL A 420 19.11 0.60 13.17
CA VAL A 420 19.16 2.01 13.58
C VAL A 420 20.56 2.33 14.11
N GLY A 421 21.10 3.50 13.74
CA GLY A 421 22.46 3.91 14.06
C GLY A 421 23.55 3.39 13.11
N GLN A 422 23.19 2.61 12.08
CA GLN A 422 24.12 2.25 11.01
C GLN A 422 23.99 3.19 9.80
N ASP A 423 25.10 3.43 9.11
CA ASP A 423 25.12 4.12 7.82
C ASP A 423 24.19 3.41 6.81
N GLY A 424 23.50 4.21 5.98
CA GLY A 424 22.48 3.71 5.05
C GLY A 424 21.12 3.38 5.70
N ASN A 425 20.94 3.61 7.00
CA ASN A 425 19.62 3.61 7.61
C ASN A 425 18.93 4.98 7.42
N ILE A 426 17.72 5.00 6.86
CA ILE A 426 17.02 6.25 6.53
C ILE A 426 16.64 7.10 7.75
N TYR A 427 16.49 6.50 8.94
CA TYR A 427 16.20 7.26 10.16
C TYR A 427 17.36 8.17 10.54
N GLU A 428 18.60 7.80 10.24
CA GLU A 428 19.77 8.66 10.50
C GLU A 428 19.76 9.85 9.54
N LEU A 429 19.56 9.60 8.23
CA LEU A 429 19.41 10.67 7.24
C LEU A 429 18.29 11.65 7.59
N LEU A 430 17.14 11.14 8.05
CA LEU A 430 16.02 11.99 8.44
C LEU A 430 16.29 12.80 9.70
N LYS A 431 17.08 12.30 10.65
CA LYS A 431 17.50 13.11 11.80
C LYS A 431 18.34 14.29 11.34
N ASP A 432 19.27 14.07 10.43
CA ASP A 432 20.09 15.14 9.85
C ASP A 432 19.23 16.15 9.08
N ALA A 433 18.31 15.65 8.25
CA ALA A 433 17.39 16.49 7.48
C ALA A 433 16.47 17.33 8.36
N LEU A 434 15.90 16.75 9.42
CA LEU A 434 15.06 17.47 10.38
C LEU A 434 15.86 18.52 11.15
N ALA A 435 17.10 18.22 11.55
CA ALA A 435 17.96 19.15 12.25
C ALA A 435 18.33 20.38 11.41
N ASP A 436 18.67 20.17 10.13
CA ASP A 436 19.08 21.20 9.19
C ASP A 436 17.92 22.09 8.72
N THR A 437 16.75 21.50 8.48
CA THR A 437 15.65 22.19 7.79
C THR A 437 14.58 22.73 8.73
N VAL A 438 14.30 22.06 9.86
CA VAL A 438 13.24 22.46 10.80
C VAL A 438 13.78 23.50 11.79
N VAL A 439 13.97 24.73 11.31
CA VAL A 439 14.62 25.81 12.05
C VAL A 439 13.77 27.09 12.05
N LYS A 440 13.28 27.48 13.23
CA LYS A 440 12.65 28.78 13.45
C LYS A 440 13.74 29.81 13.74
N LYS A 441 13.95 30.79 12.85
CA LYS A 441 15.07 31.76 12.91
C LYS A 441 15.16 32.47 14.26
N GLU A 442 14.04 32.88 14.82
CA GLU A 442 13.97 33.63 16.09
C GLU A 442 14.37 32.76 17.29
N ARG A 443 14.31 31.43 17.15
CA ARG A 443 14.61 30.44 18.19
C ARG A 443 15.82 29.56 17.85
N ALA A 444 16.51 29.82 16.73
CA ALA A 444 17.60 29.00 16.25
C ALA A 444 18.77 28.88 17.26
N HIS A 445 18.92 29.90 18.11
CA HIS A 445 19.91 29.98 19.19
C HIS A 445 19.55 29.16 20.44
N LEU A 446 18.32 28.64 20.55
CA LEU A 446 17.86 27.82 21.67
C LEU A 446 18.10 26.34 21.39
N ALA A 447 18.34 25.57 22.45
CA ALA A 447 18.40 24.12 22.39
C ALA A 447 17.03 23.54 21.94
N ARG A 448 17.03 22.59 21.00
CA ARG A 448 15.81 21.98 20.48
C ARG A 448 16.00 20.54 20.01
N VAL A 449 14.92 19.77 20.08
CA VAL A 449 14.78 18.46 19.44
C VAL A 449 13.60 18.48 18.48
N VAL A 450 13.67 17.67 17.42
CA VAL A 450 12.59 17.54 16.43
C VAL A 450 12.15 16.08 16.36
N LEU A 451 10.93 15.81 16.82
CA LEU A 451 10.34 14.48 16.92
C LEU A 451 9.56 14.13 15.65
N SER A 452 9.70 12.88 15.24
CA SER A 452 8.92 12.27 14.16
C SER A 452 8.68 10.79 14.47
N ASN A 453 7.91 10.11 13.61
CA ASN A 453 7.54 8.71 13.76
C ASN A 453 7.80 7.92 12.48
N ASP A 454 8.07 6.63 12.64
CA ASP A 454 8.23 5.66 11.56
C ASP A 454 7.14 5.71 10.48
N GLY A 455 5.88 5.85 10.87
CA GLY A 455 4.75 5.89 9.94
C GLY A 455 4.75 7.09 8.99
N THR A 456 5.62 8.09 9.19
CA THR A 456 5.81 9.16 8.19
C THR A 456 6.58 8.70 6.95
N ILE A 457 7.36 7.61 7.08
CA ILE A 457 8.22 7.07 6.03
C ILE A 457 7.46 5.95 5.35
N ARG A 458 7.37 6.02 4.03
CA ARG A 458 6.58 5.07 3.25
C ARG A 458 7.40 4.26 2.27
N ASP A 459 8.60 4.70 1.94
CA ASP A 459 9.52 3.98 1.06
C ASP A 459 11.01 4.21 1.42
N ASN A 460 11.89 3.45 0.77
CA ASN A 460 13.35 3.65 0.80
C ASN A 460 13.76 4.82 -0.12
N ILE A 461 14.96 5.35 0.09
CA ILE A 461 15.62 6.18 -0.93
C ILE A 461 16.66 5.32 -1.63
N TYR A 462 16.48 5.08 -2.92
CA TYR A 462 17.39 4.27 -3.72
C TYR A 462 18.61 5.07 -4.15
N GLN A 463 19.74 4.37 -4.34
CA GLN A 463 20.95 4.98 -4.90
C GLN A 463 20.69 5.49 -6.31
N GLY A 464 21.12 6.72 -6.60
CA GLY A 464 20.95 7.35 -7.91
C GLY A 464 20.17 8.66 -7.83
N PRO A 465 19.58 9.10 -8.96
CA PRO A 465 18.83 10.35 -9.03
C PRO A 465 17.64 10.34 -8.08
N PHE A 466 17.52 11.40 -7.29
CA PHE A 466 16.40 11.62 -6.38
C PHE A 466 15.61 12.85 -6.86
N MET A 467 14.32 12.65 -7.11
CA MET A 467 13.42 13.63 -7.69
C MET A 467 12.32 14.04 -6.70
N THR A 468 11.57 15.07 -7.05
CA THR A 468 10.42 15.54 -6.26
C THR A 468 9.41 14.41 -6.05
N GLY A 469 9.11 13.61 -7.07
CA GLY A 469 8.23 12.45 -6.94
C GLY A 469 8.70 11.43 -5.90
N ASP A 470 10.01 11.17 -5.83
CA ASP A 470 10.61 10.25 -4.86
C ASP A 470 10.50 10.81 -3.44
N ALA A 471 10.67 12.13 -3.26
CA ALA A 471 10.46 12.77 -1.95
C ALA A 471 9.01 12.63 -1.46
N TYR A 472 8.02 12.76 -2.36
CA TYR A 472 6.62 12.49 -2.04
C TYR A 472 6.39 11.01 -1.68
N ALA A 473 7.01 10.09 -2.42
CA ALA A 473 6.88 8.66 -2.16
C ALA A 473 7.44 8.26 -0.78
N VAL A 474 8.58 8.84 -0.39
CA VAL A 474 9.24 8.56 0.88
C VAL A 474 8.50 9.22 2.05
N VAL A 475 8.09 10.50 1.93
CA VAL A 475 7.37 11.25 2.98
C VAL A 475 6.10 11.90 2.42
N PRO A 476 4.99 11.15 2.29
CA PRO A 476 3.78 11.65 1.62
C PRO A 476 2.89 12.50 2.51
N PHE A 477 3.02 12.46 3.84
CA PHE A 477 2.10 13.19 4.72
C PHE A 477 2.53 14.65 4.91
N PRO A 478 1.65 15.63 4.67
CA PRO A 478 1.95 17.05 4.86
C PRO A 478 1.72 17.48 6.31
N ASN A 479 2.45 16.86 7.25
CA ASN A 479 2.31 17.22 8.66
C ASN A 479 3.06 18.53 8.94
N HIS A 480 2.40 19.50 9.57
CA HIS A 480 3.04 20.75 9.98
C HIS A 480 3.72 20.60 11.35
N PHE A 481 4.70 21.47 11.63
CA PHE A 481 5.51 21.40 12.84
C PHE A 481 4.97 22.31 13.94
N GLN A 482 4.70 21.72 15.10
CA GLN A 482 4.31 22.38 16.34
C GLN A 482 5.39 22.17 17.40
N TYR A 483 5.32 22.89 18.51
CA TYR A 483 6.25 22.71 19.60
C TYR A 483 5.67 23.06 20.97
N ILE A 484 6.31 22.52 22.00
CA ILE A 484 6.21 22.99 23.38
C ILE A 484 7.53 23.68 23.72
N ALA A 485 7.45 24.93 24.16
CA ALA A 485 8.61 25.74 24.48
C ALA A 485 9.25 25.33 25.82
N ASN A 486 10.59 25.33 25.88
CA ASN A 486 11.34 25.23 27.13
C ASN A 486 10.93 24.03 28.03
N MET A 487 10.66 22.86 27.43
CA MET A 487 10.32 21.66 28.18
C MET A 487 11.54 21.18 28.97
N SER A 488 11.35 20.86 30.26
CA SER A 488 12.45 20.30 31.05
C SER A 488 12.85 18.90 30.58
N CYS A 489 14.15 18.61 30.64
CA CYS A 489 14.70 17.30 30.26
C CYS A 489 14.05 16.14 31.03
N HIS A 490 13.73 16.37 32.31
CA HIS A 490 13.01 15.41 33.15
C HIS A 490 11.64 15.01 32.57
N TYR A 491 10.83 15.97 32.12
CA TYR A 491 9.52 15.65 31.53
C TYR A 491 9.66 15.03 30.14
N PHE A 492 10.61 15.49 29.34
CA PHE A 492 10.91 14.89 28.05
C PHE A 492 11.28 13.40 28.19
N ARG A 493 12.19 13.05 29.11
CA ARG A 493 12.58 11.66 29.40
C ARG A 493 11.40 10.79 29.83
N LYS A 494 10.53 11.31 30.70
CA LYS A 494 9.33 10.58 31.15
C LYS A 494 8.34 10.36 30.00
N MET A 495 8.10 11.38 29.19
CA MET A 495 7.22 11.31 28.01
C MET A 495 7.71 10.26 27.01
N THR A 496 8.98 10.32 26.59
CA THR A 496 9.53 9.36 25.62
C THR A 496 9.56 7.93 26.15
N SER A 497 9.80 7.76 27.45
CA SER A 497 9.71 6.47 28.13
C SER A 497 8.26 5.93 28.15
N SER A 498 7.27 6.80 28.41
CA SER A 498 5.84 6.44 28.35
C SER A 498 5.40 6.03 26.95
N LEU A 499 6.00 6.64 25.91
CA LEU A 499 5.81 6.30 24.50
C LEU A 499 6.66 5.10 24.05
N GLN A 500 7.42 4.47 24.94
CA GLN A 500 8.27 3.31 24.65
C GLN A 500 9.30 3.59 23.54
N ALA A 501 9.86 4.81 23.52
CA ALA A 501 10.90 5.17 22.57
C ALA A 501 12.19 4.33 22.83
N LYS A 502 12.88 3.97 21.75
CA LYS A 502 14.14 3.20 21.83
C LYS A 502 15.38 4.08 22.07
N GLN A 503 15.29 5.38 21.80
CA GLN A 503 16.39 6.32 22.03
C GLN A 503 16.46 6.73 23.51
N GLY A 504 17.68 6.75 24.07
CA GLY A 504 17.93 7.16 25.46
C GLY A 504 17.99 8.67 25.63
N VAL A 505 17.66 9.15 26.84
CA VAL A 505 17.76 10.57 27.24
C VAL A 505 18.55 10.66 28.54
N SER A 506 19.67 11.39 28.53
CA SER A 506 20.51 11.67 29.70
C SER A 506 20.61 13.18 29.91
N CYS A 507 20.24 13.66 31.10
CA CYS A 507 20.14 15.10 31.41
C CYS A 507 21.39 15.60 32.15
N ILE A 508 21.87 16.81 31.81
CA ILE A 508 23.10 17.40 32.42
C ILE A 508 23.00 17.61 33.94
N ASP A 509 21.78 17.73 34.49
CA ASP A 509 21.55 17.97 35.93
C ASP A 509 21.15 16.70 36.73
N ASP A 510 21.20 15.51 36.13
CA ASP A 510 21.04 14.27 36.91
C ASP A 510 22.30 14.05 37.76
N GLY A 511 22.31 14.60 38.97
CA GLY A 511 23.35 14.38 39.95
C GLY A 511 23.54 12.87 40.21
N ASP A 512 24.71 12.36 39.85
CA ASP A 512 25.43 11.21 40.40
C ASP A 512 24.61 10.03 40.99
N GLU A 513 23.54 9.60 40.32
CA GLU A 513 22.99 8.25 40.47
C GLU A 513 23.36 7.42 39.24
N ASN A 514 24.66 7.06 39.20
CA ASN A 514 25.18 6.02 38.35
C ASN A 514 24.48 4.69 38.61
N LYS A 515 23.44 4.40 37.82
CA LYS A 515 23.25 3.06 37.23
C LYS A 515 22.87 3.25 35.77
N LEU A 516 23.90 3.30 34.92
CA LEU A 516 23.78 2.85 33.53
C LEU A 516 22.96 1.54 33.54
N PRO A 517 21.87 1.40 32.75
CA PRO A 517 21.45 0.07 32.38
C PRO A 517 22.57 -0.47 31.49
N VAL A 518 23.33 -1.41 32.03
CA VAL A 518 24.18 -2.29 31.24
C VAL A 518 23.29 -2.87 30.16
N ILE A 519 23.61 -2.56 28.90
CA ILE A 519 23.06 -3.29 27.76
C ILE A 519 23.66 -4.69 27.89
N ASP A 520 22.85 -5.63 28.39
CA ASP A 520 23.22 -7.03 28.40
C ASP A 520 23.15 -7.50 26.93
N GLU A 521 24.30 -7.81 26.33
CA GLU A 521 24.41 -8.33 24.96
C GLU A 521 23.84 -9.76 24.80
N ASN A 522 23.04 -10.26 25.74
CA ASN A 522 22.57 -11.64 25.78
C ASN A 522 21.06 -11.83 25.94
N ASP A 523 20.22 -10.95 25.40
CA ASP A 523 18.79 -11.25 25.21
C ASP A 523 18.43 -11.44 23.73
N HIS A 524 18.92 -12.53 23.15
CA HIS A 524 18.39 -13.10 21.91
C HIS A 524 17.03 -13.75 22.17
N GLY A 525 16.02 -12.90 22.34
CA GLY A 525 14.62 -13.25 22.41
C GLY A 525 13.81 -12.28 21.57
N SER A 526 14.00 -12.28 20.25
CA SER A 526 13.22 -11.51 19.28
C SER A 526 11.74 -11.89 19.37
N ARG A 527 10.99 -11.15 20.19
CA ARG A 527 9.52 -11.12 20.18
C ARG A 527 9.06 -9.92 19.33
N PRO A 528 8.21 -10.14 18.31
CA PRO A 528 7.72 -9.07 17.45
C PRO A 528 6.64 -8.25 18.16
N GLU A 529 7.02 -7.19 18.87
CA GLU A 529 6.10 -6.28 19.60
C GLU A 529 5.93 -4.88 18.95
N SER A 530 6.12 -4.77 17.62
CA SER A 530 5.62 -3.60 16.86
C SER A 530 4.17 -3.74 16.37
N HIS A 531 3.57 -4.93 16.47
CA HIS A 531 2.18 -5.18 16.04
C HIS A 531 1.09 -4.69 17.02
N LEU A 532 1.43 -4.06 18.15
CA LEU A 532 0.48 -3.84 19.26
C LEU A 532 -0.38 -2.58 19.19
N GLU A 533 -0.15 -1.59 18.33
CA GLU A 533 -1.06 -0.42 18.29
C GLU A 533 -2.38 -0.73 17.57
N LEU A 534 -2.35 -1.51 16.48
CA LEU A 534 -3.56 -2.06 15.84
C LEU A 534 -4.19 -3.19 16.67
N ARG A 535 -3.37 -4.01 17.36
CA ARG A 535 -3.85 -5.07 18.27
C ARG A 535 -4.45 -4.56 19.59
N ARG A 536 -4.17 -3.31 19.98
CA ARG A 536 -4.78 -2.68 21.18
C ARG A 536 -6.17 -2.13 20.92
N MET A 537 -6.56 -1.93 19.66
CA MET A 537 -7.96 -1.61 19.30
C MET A 537 -8.85 -2.86 19.25
N PHE A 538 -8.30 -4.03 18.90
CA PHE A 538 -9.04 -5.30 18.79
C PHE A 538 -8.43 -6.36 19.71
N GLY A 539 -8.91 -6.39 20.96
CA GLY A 539 -8.31 -7.11 22.07
C GLY A 539 -8.29 -8.64 21.94
N GLY A 540 -7.08 -9.20 21.81
CA GLY A 540 -6.52 -10.25 22.67
C GLY A 540 -7.15 -11.66 22.70
N ARG A 541 -6.51 -12.62 22.02
CA ARG A 541 -6.07 -13.92 22.57
C ARG A 541 -5.11 -14.65 21.61
N LYS A 542 -4.23 -15.46 22.19
CA LYS A 542 -3.07 -16.10 21.56
C LYS A 542 -3.49 -17.16 20.53
N PHE A 543 -3.09 -16.99 19.28
CA PHE A 543 -3.07 -18.09 18.30
C PHE A 543 -1.74 -18.84 18.47
N GLN A 544 -1.82 -20.15 18.72
CA GLN A 544 -0.68 -21.05 18.79
C GLN A 544 -0.10 -21.25 17.39
N LEU A 545 1.03 -20.62 17.11
CA LEU A 545 1.91 -21.01 16.01
C LEU A 545 2.52 -22.37 16.35
N ALA A 546 2.13 -23.40 15.60
CA ALA A 546 2.83 -24.67 15.60
C ALA A 546 4.18 -24.45 14.89
N ALA A 547 5.23 -24.16 15.67
CA ALA A 547 6.59 -24.17 15.19
C ALA A 547 7.03 -25.62 14.97
N SER A 548 6.98 -26.12 13.73
CA SER A 548 7.71 -27.32 13.35
C SER A 548 9.13 -26.90 12.94
N SER A 549 10.09 -27.17 13.83
CA SER A 549 11.51 -27.06 13.56
C SER A 549 11.93 -28.09 12.50
N TYR A 550 12.09 -27.67 11.25
CA TYR A 550 12.70 -28.48 10.19
C TYR A 550 14.17 -28.12 10.00
N LYS A 551 15.04 -29.14 10.15
CA LYS A 551 16.48 -29.05 9.86
C LYS A 551 16.69 -29.09 8.35
N HIS A 552 17.35 -28.09 7.79
CA HIS A 552 17.80 -28.09 6.40
C HIS A 552 18.76 -29.25 6.13
N ALA A 553 18.39 -30.14 5.21
CA ALA A 553 19.35 -30.93 4.46
C ALA A 553 19.92 -30.05 3.35
N GLN A 554 21.16 -29.63 3.49
CA GLN A 554 21.91 -28.93 2.44
C GLN A 554 22.23 -29.90 1.30
N GLN A 555 21.56 -29.76 0.16
CA GLN A 555 22.15 -30.12 -1.13
C GLN A 555 22.67 -28.84 -1.77
N LYS A 556 24.00 -28.74 -1.87
CA LYS A 556 24.71 -27.72 -2.64
C LYS A 556 24.54 -28.04 -4.12
N GLU A 557 23.53 -27.49 -4.76
CA GLU A 557 23.61 -27.11 -6.16
C GLU A 557 24.02 -25.64 -6.22
N GLU A 558 24.86 -25.26 -7.18
CA GLU A 558 25.23 -23.87 -7.44
C GLU A 558 23.98 -23.07 -7.82
N GLN A 559 23.28 -22.51 -6.81
CA GLN A 559 22.06 -21.75 -7.01
C GLN A 559 22.38 -20.41 -7.68
N LYS A 560 21.73 -20.16 -8.83
CA LYS A 560 21.62 -18.82 -9.43
C LYS A 560 21.17 -17.85 -8.34
N GLN A 561 21.95 -16.78 -8.12
CA GLN A 561 21.63 -15.79 -7.10
C GLN A 561 20.44 -14.94 -7.59
N HIS A 562 19.24 -15.21 -7.07
CA HIS A 562 18.03 -14.47 -7.42
C HIS A 562 18.02 -13.05 -6.85
N SER A 563 17.38 -12.12 -7.56
CA SER A 563 17.15 -10.75 -7.08
C SER A 563 16.35 -10.72 -5.77
N PRO A 564 16.58 -9.73 -4.88
CA PRO A 564 15.80 -9.56 -3.66
C PRO A 564 14.31 -9.31 -3.96
N GLY A 565 13.43 -9.90 -3.15
CA GLY A 565 11.98 -9.75 -3.29
C GLY A 565 11.20 -10.56 -2.26
N TYR A 566 9.91 -10.71 -2.50
CA TYR A 566 9.02 -11.41 -1.57
C TYR A 566 9.25 -12.92 -1.59
N THR A 567 9.23 -13.52 -0.39
CA THR A 567 9.20 -14.97 -0.17
C THR A 567 8.05 -15.30 0.79
N THR A 568 6.84 -15.28 0.24
CA THR A 568 5.57 -15.28 0.95
C THR A 568 5.24 -16.67 1.49
N HIS A 569 4.92 -16.73 2.78
CA HIS A 569 4.40 -17.94 3.43
C HIS A 569 2.99 -17.66 3.94
N ASP A 570 2.02 -18.44 3.47
CA ASP A 570 0.62 -18.26 3.82
C ASP A 570 -0.11 -19.60 4.01
N ALA A 571 -1.45 -19.57 4.12
CA ALA A 571 -2.24 -20.77 4.41
C ALA A 571 -2.16 -21.88 3.34
N LEU A 572 -1.65 -21.60 2.13
CA LEU A 572 -1.48 -22.59 1.05
C LEU A 572 -0.02 -22.99 0.79
N GLY A 573 0.89 -22.59 1.68
CA GLY A 573 2.32 -22.89 1.61
C GLY A 573 3.16 -21.68 1.21
N ASP A 574 4.30 -21.95 0.56
CA ASP A 574 5.38 -21.01 0.24
C ASP A 574 5.60 -20.81 -1.28
N ASP A 575 4.72 -21.38 -2.10
CA ASP A 575 4.74 -21.27 -3.56
C ASP A 575 3.76 -20.19 -4.07
N GLY A 576 3.57 -19.12 -3.31
CA GLY A 576 2.67 -18.03 -3.68
C GLY A 576 3.25 -17.11 -4.73
N ASP A 577 4.49 -16.71 -4.52
CA ASP A 577 5.17 -15.80 -5.42
C ASP A 577 5.38 -16.47 -6.78
N ASP A 578 5.16 -15.68 -7.82
CA ASP A 578 5.27 -16.13 -9.19
C ASP A 578 6.74 -16.19 -9.66
N THR A 579 7.59 -15.37 -9.06
CA THR A 579 9.03 -15.30 -9.32
C THR A 579 9.80 -15.76 -8.09
N LEU A 580 10.94 -16.43 -8.30
CA LEU A 580 11.83 -16.81 -7.20
C LEU A 580 12.72 -15.63 -6.82
N HIS A 581 12.78 -15.33 -5.52
CA HIS A 581 13.57 -14.24 -4.98
C HIS A 581 14.48 -14.69 -3.84
N SER A 582 15.55 -13.93 -3.62
CA SER A 582 16.22 -13.94 -2.33
C SER A 582 15.37 -13.13 -1.31
N PRO A 583 15.21 -13.63 -0.07
CA PRO A 583 14.37 -12.94 0.91
C PRO A 583 14.95 -11.57 1.26
N VAL A 584 14.11 -10.54 1.27
CA VAL A 584 14.49 -9.23 1.79
C VAL A 584 14.75 -9.34 3.29
N ILE A 585 15.94 -8.93 3.73
CA ILE A 585 16.30 -8.95 5.14
C ILE A 585 15.59 -7.77 5.84
N GLU A 586 14.59 -8.06 6.67
CA GLU A 586 13.98 -7.09 7.58
C GLU A 586 14.65 -7.19 8.96
N ASN A 587 15.76 -6.50 9.16
CA ASN A 587 16.59 -6.64 10.36
C ASN A 587 15.98 -5.99 11.61
N GLU A 588 15.18 -4.95 11.45
CA GLU A 588 14.49 -4.27 12.55
C GLU A 588 13.35 -3.41 12.00
N ARG A 589 12.11 -3.82 12.24
CA ARG A 589 10.94 -3.01 11.94
C ARG A 589 10.81 -1.88 12.98
N TYR A 590 11.19 -0.70 12.53
CA TYR A 590 10.69 0.61 12.93
C TYR A 590 11.19 1.28 14.24
N MET A 591 11.45 2.58 14.13
CA MET A 591 11.51 3.53 15.24
C MET A 591 10.13 4.20 15.42
N LYS A 592 9.25 3.59 16.23
CA LYS A 592 7.90 4.13 16.55
C LYS A 592 7.92 5.62 16.87
N LEU A 593 8.98 6.07 17.55
CA LEU A 593 9.31 7.47 17.76
C LEU A 593 10.82 7.63 17.60
N PHE A 594 11.24 8.64 16.86
CA PHE A 594 12.63 9.08 16.77
C PHE A 594 12.72 10.59 16.83
N TRP A 595 13.88 11.12 17.19
CA TRP A 595 14.11 12.56 17.14
C TRP A 595 15.53 12.92 16.71
N ALA A 596 15.62 14.11 16.12
CA ALA A 596 16.86 14.79 15.80
C ALA A 596 17.28 15.70 16.96
N ASN A 597 18.57 15.68 17.33
CA ASN A 597 19.17 16.77 18.06
C ASN A 597 19.55 17.86 17.06
N ALA A 598 18.97 19.06 17.20
CA ALA A 598 19.06 20.08 16.16
C ALA A 598 19.85 21.34 16.57
N SER A 599 20.32 21.46 17.81
CA SER A 599 21.06 22.67 18.21
C SER A 599 21.98 22.58 19.44
N PHE A 600 22.18 21.40 20.05
CA PHE A 600 23.12 21.29 21.17
C PHE A 600 24.29 20.31 20.89
N PRO A 601 25.52 20.66 21.32
CA PRO A 601 26.75 20.05 20.81
C PRO A 601 27.00 18.60 21.27
N ASN A 602 26.38 18.16 22.37
CA ASN A 602 26.55 16.81 22.89
C ASN A 602 25.22 16.06 22.80
N ALA A 603 25.07 15.19 21.80
CA ALA A 603 23.87 14.36 21.62
C ALA A 603 23.65 13.37 22.78
N SER A 604 24.69 13.10 23.59
CA SER A 604 24.60 12.23 24.76
C SER A 604 24.23 12.98 26.05
N HIS A 605 24.20 14.32 26.06
CA HIS A 605 23.91 15.11 27.26
C HIS A 605 22.95 16.26 26.95
N TYR A 606 21.71 16.10 27.37
CA TYR A 606 20.62 17.03 27.09
C TYR A 606 20.66 18.22 28.07
N PRO A 607 20.42 19.44 27.57
CA PRO A 607 20.36 20.62 28.44
C PRO A 607 19.16 20.54 29.40
N PRO A 608 19.15 21.31 30.50
CA PRO A 608 18.10 21.25 31.51
C PRO A 608 16.70 21.49 30.95
N SER A 609 16.61 22.31 29.90
CA SER A 609 15.39 22.61 29.15
C SER A 609 15.69 22.93 27.69
N PHE A 610 14.73 22.64 26.81
CA PHE A 610 14.84 22.82 25.37
C PHE A 610 13.46 22.83 24.71
N ASP A 611 13.38 23.29 23.47
CA ASP A 611 12.16 23.20 22.68
C ASP A 611 11.96 21.77 22.16
N VAL A 612 10.73 21.27 22.31
CA VAL A 612 10.33 19.98 21.78
C VAL A 612 9.41 20.22 20.60
N VAL A 613 9.97 20.13 19.40
CA VAL A 613 9.27 20.30 18.13
C VAL A 613 8.76 18.92 17.69
N PHE A 614 7.54 18.84 17.16
CA PHE A 614 6.91 17.60 16.70
C PHE A 614 5.91 17.87 15.58
N THR A 615 5.60 16.84 14.80
CA THR A 615 4.52 16.92 13.81
C THR A 615 3.15 17.00 14.50
N ASN A 616 2.21 17.76 13.95
CA ASN A 616 0.85 17.88 14.49
C ASN A 616 0.15 16.51 14.69
N TYR A 617 0.51 15.51 13.87
CA TYR A 617 0.09 14.11 14.03
C TYR A 617 0.40 13.53 15.42
N LEU A 618 1.54 13.90 16.02
CA LEU A 618 1.98 13.40 17.32
C LEU A 618 1.36 14.14 18.51
N LYS A 619 0.71 15.30 18.31
CA LYS A 619 0.23 16.19 19.38
C LYS A 619 -0.56 15.45 20.45
N LYS A 620 -1.61 14.72 20.07
CA LYS A 620 -2.47 13.99 21.02
C LYS A 620 -1.68 12.93 21.79
N ARG A 621 -0.84 12.15 21.11
CA ARG A 621 -0.03 11.09 21.72
C ARG A 621 0.96 11.67 22.74
N ILE A 622 1.60 12.79 22.39
CA ILE A 622 2.55 13.53 23.24
C ILE A 622 1.83 14.07 24.49
N LEU A 623 0.71 14.78 24.32
CA LEU A 623 -0.04 15.34 25.45
C LEU A 623 -0.63 14.24 26.36
N ASP A 624 -1.14 13.14 25.79
CA ASP A 624 -1.62 11.99 26.57
C ASP A 624 -0.48 11.36 27.41
N ALA A 625 0.74 11.28 26.86
CA ALA A 625 1.91 10.76 27.57
C ALA A 625 2.42 11.73 28.65
N LEU A 626 2.43 13.04 28.37
CA LEU A 626 2.79 14.08 29.34
C LEU A 626 1.82 14.08 30.52
N ASN A 627 0.51 14.04 30.25
CA ASN A 627 -0.52 13.96 31.29
C ASN A 627 -0.37 12.70 32.16
N LYS A 628 -0.16 11.53 31.54
CA LYS A 628 0.08 10.26 32.27
C LYS A 628 1.30 10.30 33.18
N THR A 629 2.28 11.14 32.88
CA THR A 629 3.53 11.28 33.65
C THR A 629 3.49 12.43 34.66
N GLY A 630 2.35 13.11 34.78
CA GLY A 630 2.15 14.24 35.69
C GLY A 630 2.86 15.52 35.23
N ALA A 631 3.17 15.65 33.94
CA ALA A 631 3.73 16.87 33.38
C ALA A 631 2.64 17.95 33.22
N PRO A 632 2.94 19.23 33.47
CA PRO A 632 1.95 20.30 33.51
C PRO A 632 1.58 20.87 32.12
N TYR A 633 1.91 20.18 31.03
CA TYR A 633 1.68 20.67 29.67
C TYR A 633 0.31 20.26 29.14
N THR A 634 -0.36 21.21 28.49
CA THR A 634 -1.71 21.10 27.96
C THR A 634 -1.75 21.54 26.50
N ASP A 635 -2.96 21.58 25.91
CA ASP A 635 -3.13 22.09 24.55
C ASP A 635 -2.68 23.56 24.41
N ASP A 636 -2.86 24.35 25.46
CA ASP A 636 -2.52 25.78 25.50
C ASP A 636 -1.01 26.05 25.40
N ASP A 637 -0.18 25.04 25.73
CA ASP A 637 1.29 25.11 25.64
C ASP A 637 1.82 24.78 24.24
N VAL A 638 0.96 24.32 23.33
CA VAL A 638 1.33 23.91 21.98
C VAL A 638 1.13 25.08 21.00
N ALA A 639 2.22 25.48 20.36
CA ALA A 639 2.21 26.52 19.33
C ALA A 639 2.80 26.02 18.01
N ASP A 640 2.47 26.69 16.90
CA ASP A 640 3.08 26.40 15.61
C ASP A 640 4.56 26.84 15.60
N TYR A 641 5.45 25.90 15.25
CA TYR A 641 6.89 26.16 15.25
C TYR A 641 7.32 26.85 13.94
N LEU A 642 6.86 26.33 12.80
CA LEU A 642 7.01 26.91 11.47
C LEU A 642 5.64 27.33 10.90
N PRO A 643 5.60 28.15 9.85
CA PRO A 643 4.38 28.37 9.05
C PRO A 643 3.72 27.05 8.63
N ARG A 644 2.38 27.01 8.62
CA ARG A 644 1.63 25.76 8.37
C ARG A 644 1.75 25.21 6.96
N ASP A 645 2.20 26.04 6.02
CA ASP A 645 2.52 25.68 4.64
C ASP A 645 3.90 25.03 4.50
N TYR A 646 4.77 25.11 5.52
CA TYR A 646 5.98 24.29 5.60
C TYR A 646 5.69 22.99 6.38
N THR A 647 5.75 21.86 5.68
CA THR A 647 5.35 20.56 6.21
C THR A 647 6.51 19.55 6.18
N SER A 648 6.27 18.33 6.66
CA SER A 648 7.23 17.24 6.58
C SER A 648 7.63 16.87 5.15
N ARG A 649 6.83 17.23 4.13
CA ARG A 649 7.17 16.98 2.71
C ARG A 649 8.37 17.81 2.25
N GLU A 650 8.50 19.03 2.74
CA GLU A 650 9.56 19.96 2.36
C GLU A 650 10.93 19.57 2.97
N VAL A 651 10.95 18.76 4.04
CA VAL A 651 12.19 18.42 4.77
C VAL A 651 13.24 17.75 3.87
N LEU A 652 12.87 16.69 3.13
CA LEU A 652 13.82 16.01 2.25
C LEU A 652 14.14 16.87 1.02
N VAL A 653 13.17 17.60 0.50
CA VAL A 653 13.35 18.52 -0.65
C VAL A 653 14.41 19.57 -0.33
N ASP A 654 14.25 20.29 0.77
CA ASP A 654 15.18 21.32 1.20
C ASP A 654 16.54 20.75 1.59
N TYR A 655 16.55 19.62 2.31
CA TYR A 655 17.80 19.02 2.77
C TYR A 655 18.66 18.56 1.59
N THR A 656 18.08 17.87 0.62
CA THR A 656 18.80 17.37 -0.56
C THR A 656 19.28 18.52 -1.45
N ALA A 657 18.47 19.56 -1.65
CA ALA A 657 18.87 20.76 -2.39
C ALA A 657 20.10 21.47 -1.79
N ARG A 658 20.26 21.43 -0.45
CA ARG A 658 21.39 22.05 0.26
C ARG A 658 22.63 21.15 0.34
N ASN A 659 22.43 19.84 0.53
CA ASN A 659 23.48 18.93 0.98
C ASN A 659 23.90 17.89 -0.06
N TRP A 660 23.12 17.66 -1.11
CA TRP A 660 23.41 16.64 -2.13
C TRP A 660 23.98 17.25 -3.41
N GLY A 661 24.75 16.44 -4.14
CA GLY A 661 25.32 16.82 -5.42
C GLY A 661 24.21 17.11 -6.44
N GLN A 662 24.35 18.23 -7.14
CA GLN A 662 23.38 18.72 -8.13
C GLN A 662 23.72 18.31 -9.58
N ASP A 663 24.78 17.52 -9.75
CA ASP A 663 25.21 17.03 -11.05
C ASP A 663 24.48 15.74 -11.42
N ARG A 664 23.44 15.87 -12.25
CA ARG A 664 22.65 14.72 -12.74
C ARG A 664 23.47 13.77 -13.61
N GLU A 665 24.44 14.26 -14.36
CA GLU A 665 25.22 13.43 -15.31
C GLU A 665 26.17 12.47 -14.59
N ASN A 666 26.61 12.84 -13.38
CA ASN A 666 27.47 12.02 -12.52
C ASN A 666 26.70 11.33 -11.37
N CYS A 667 25.43 11.00 -11.60
CA CYS A 667 24.61 10.30 -10.62
C CYS A 667 24.28 8.86 -11.05
N PRO A 668 25.20 7.90 -10.80
CA PRO A 668 25.02 6.53 -11.26
C PRO A 668 23.93 5.81 -10.45
N ILE A 669 23.09 5.08 -11.18
CA ILE A 669 22.11 4.16 -10.59
C ILE A 669 22.78 2.80 -10.40
N ARG A 670 22.56 2.15 -9.25
CA ARG A 670 23.05 0.79 -9.00
C ARG A 670 22.21 -0.22 -9.77
N ARG A 671 22.81 -1.03 -10.66
CA ARG A 671 22.07 -2.07 -11.38
C ARG A 671 21.97 -3.34 -10.54
N PRO A 672 20.92 -4.16 -10.70
CA PRO A 672 20.87 -5.50 -10.12
C PRO A 672 22.11 -6.31 -10.49
N GLY A 673 22.82 -6.81 -9.49
CA GLY A 673 24.06 -7.58 -9.68
C GLY A 673 25.36 -6.76 -9.59
N ASP A 674 25.29 -5.43 -9.58
CA ASP A 674 26.46 -4.59 -9.33
C ASP A 674 26.84 -4.67 -7.84
N ARG A 675 28.00 -5.30 -7.57
CA ARG A 675 28.57 -5.45 -6.22
C ARG A 675 29.03 -4.12 -5.65
#